data_AF-A0A8S2R4S8-F1
#
_entry.id   AF-A0A8S2R4S8-F1
#
_cell.length_a   1.000
_cell.length_b   1.000
_cell.length_c   1.000
_cell.angle_alpha   90.00
_cell.angle_beta   90.00
_cell.angle_gamma   90.00
#
_symmetry.space_group_name_H-M   'P 1'
#
loop_
_entity.id
_entity.type
_entity.pdbx_description
1 polymer ?
#
loop_
_entity_poly.entity_id
_entity_poly.type
_entity_poly.pdbx_seq_one_letter_code
_entity_poly.pdbx_strand_id
1 'polypeptide(L)'
;MRGRPIHSTEVDPDDRTQAYFALCYIPPLPPSNNIVGDCRKTMSLCILWDASLSRANIEYRQHEMNILKSILNVWKSNYIDVNITVVVFRNVLEHRNTFHLHDNDYWPKLSQLLISLSYDGATNLFQLAAVSSSISNITHYFLFSDCLSTIGSEDPTQLNHLTVRPIWIFNANAAREPANFSLINYLTNVSGGGYISREKILAQNSANHIVRWIDYKSQRRYLRTDTINNVNVHDIYPSHSVTLEPNSERFILVGKMSSAVSAQIVVSFLISNELHRKEVVIDRVDSTYDNCGLLRRLYAKQMLNELTAFPKINKRHILDIAMKYSIVSDFTSILVLETLQQHIAYNICPHPSRTTLYNHYMNYQHNKKQVDLKNNETKLAAILNLWNARCTWYDKAVGDKDHGNTAFQRNTCFPRDAQFNASRQLLTKSHERLNQIHHSTSYNMECGSSNSMQHEIASLTYDISSIPLHVICENDVTSRSKHSASPDCILDRSHDSNRSGHDRRLITDINQTITLQKWDPQTPYMKKIKAIKNDQNSNMKIHQQVTCDGCSMLPIIGDRYTCLFCSNIDFCQSCHSASRTNHGTNHHYNHPLLCIKDSSTYPKSLYLHSRNKIMHKDIQCDSCFMKPIVGIRYKCICGISLCEKCEFVGLHTKNHHRAKIVEPE
;
A
#
# COMPACT_ATOMS: atom_id res chain seq x y z
N MET A 1 -5.53 -38.11 -4.06
CA MET A 1 -5.54 -37.13 -5.17
C MET A 1 -4.49 -36.00 -4.99
N ARG A 2 -3.33 -36.23 -4.34
CA ARG A 2 -2.27 -35.21 -4.29
C ARG A 2 -1.48 -35.24 -5.61
N GLY A 3 -1.27 -34.08 -6.24
CA GLY A 3 -0.38 -33.92 -7.40
C GLY A 3 -1.03 -33.92 -8.79
N ARG A 4 -2.36 -34.09 -8.93
CA ARG A 4 -3.03 -33.82 -10.22
C ARG A 4 -3.17 -32.30 -10.40
N PRO A 5 -2.69 -31.72 -11.51
CA PRO A 5 -2.92 -30.31 -11.79
C PRO A 5 -4.42 -30.05 -11.98
N ILE A 6 -4.91 -28.98 -11.39
CA ILE A 6 -6.29 -28.49 -11.56
C ILE A 6 -6.19 -27.25 -12.43
N HIS A 7 -6.96 -27.19 -13.51
CA HIS A 7 -7.03 -26.00 -14.35
C HIS A 7 -8.47 -25.48 -14.44
N SER A 8 -8.59 -24.20 -14.77
CA SER A 8 -9.86 -23.54 -15.06
C SER A 8 -9.65 -22.57 -16.20
N THR A 9 -10.66 -22.41 -17.04
CA THR A 9 -10.66 -21.51 -18.19
C THR A 9 -11.85 -20.55 -18.12
N GLU A 10 -11.65 -19.33 -18.62
CA GLU A 10 -12.69 -18.29 -18.71
C GLU A 10 -12.56 -17.61 -20.07
N VAL A 11 -13.64 -17.58 -20.86
CA VAL A 11 -13.61 -16.94 -22.19
C VAL A 11 -13.43 -15.44 -22.04
N ASP A 12 -12.59 -14.84 -22.87
CA ASP A 12 -12.41 -13.38 -22.87
C ASP A 12 -13.69 -12.71 -23.40
N PRO A 13 -14.37 -11.85 -22.61
CA PRO A 13 -15.60 -11.20 -23.05
C PRO A 13 -15.37 -10.19 -24.18
N ASP A 14 -14.16 -9.66 -24.31
CA ASP A 14 -13.80 -8.66 -25.33
C ASP A 14 -13.40 -9.35 -26.66
N ASP A 15 -12.88 -10.58 -26.59
CA ASP A 15 -12.52 -11.41 -27.74
C ASP A 15 -12.83 -12.89 -27.47
N ARG A 16 -13.98 -13.36 -27.96
CA ARG A 16 -14.43 -14.74 -27.75
C ARG A 16 -13.51 -15.81 -28.36
N THR A 17 -12.55 -15.43 -29.21
CA THR A 17 -11.56 -16.38 -29.73
C THR A 17 -10.47 -16.69 -28.69
N GLN A 18 -10.38 -15.89 -27.62
CA GLN A 18 -9.41 -16.06 -26.54
C GLN A 18 -10.06 -16.56 -25.25
N ALA A 19 -9.26 -17.21 -24.42
CA ALA A 19 -9.63 -17.56 -23.06
C ALA A 19 -8.46 -17.33 -22.09
N TYR A 20 -8.78 -16.87 -20.89
CA TYR A 20 -7.88 -16.87 -19.75
C TYR A 20 -7.84 -18.27 -19.14
N PHE A 21 -6.71 -18.69 -18.62
CA PHE A 21 -6.62 -19.91 -17.82
C PHE A 21 -5.83 -19.69 -16.54
N ALA A 22 -6.12 -20.50 -15.54
CA ALA A 22 -5.26 -20.70 -14.39
C ALA A 22 -5.03 -22.18 -14.16
N LEU A 23 -3.80 -22.52 -13.82
CA LEU A 23 -3.35 -23.84 -13.44
C LEU A 23 -2.86 -23.80 -12.00
N CYS A 24 -3.51 -24.56 -11.13
CA CYS A 24 -3.05 -24.84 -9.79
C CYS A 24 -2.36 -26.21 -9.76
N TYR A 25 -1.08 -26.22 -9.44
CA TYR A 25 -0.28 -27.43 -9.32
C TYR A 25 0.34 -27.53 -7.94
N ILE A 26 0.47 -28.74 -7.42
CA ILE A 26 1.17 -29.03 -6.16
C ILE A 26 2.49 -29.68 -6.56
N PRO A 27 3.62 -28.94 -6.61
CA PRO A 27 4.91 -29.51 -6.96
C PRO A 27 5.32 -30.53 -5.90
N PRO A 28 6.02 -31.61 -6.28
CA PRO A 28 6.44 -32.60 -5.30
C PRO A 28 7.31 -31.97 -4.21
N LEU A 29 7.26 -32.59 -3.04
CA LEU A 29 8.17 -32.23 -1.95
C LEU A 29 9.55 -32.83 -2.24
N PRO A 30 10.64 -32.16 -1.84
CA PRO A 30 11.97 -32.74 -1.91
C PRO A 30 12.01 -34.04 -1.11
N PRO A 31 12.78 -35.05 -1.55
CA PRO A 31 12.88 -36.33 -0.85
C PRO A 31 13.35 -36.13 0.60
N SER A 32 12.73 -36.85 1.54
CA SER A 32 12.96 -36.70 2.98
C SER A 32 14.31 -37.23 3.49
N ASN A 33 15.18 -37.73 2.61
CA ASN A 33 16.36 -38.48 3.01
C ASN A 33 17.67 -37.71 2.76
N ASN A 34 18.51 -37.72 3.81
CA ASN A 34 19.91 -37.27 3.90
C ASN A 34 20.14 -35.75 4.06
N ILE A 35 19.76 -35.27 5.25
CA ILE A 35 20.10 -33.94 5.82
C ILE A 35 21.61 -33.75 6.03
N VAL A 36 22.43 -34.79 5.94
CA VAL A 36 23.88 -34.64 6.04
C VAL A 36 24.52 -35.34 4.84
N GLY A 37 24.79 -34.56 3.81
CA GLY A 37 25.58 -35.01 2.67
C GLY A 37 26.50 -33.88 2.27
N ASP A 38 27.71 -33.98 2.81
CA ASP A 38 28.98 -33.41 2.38
C ASP A 38 28.90 -32.11 1.56
N CYS A 39 29.05 -30.98 2.25
CA CYS A 39 29.56 -29.78 1.62
C CYS A 39 30.68 -29.22 2.49
N ARG A 40 31.85 -29.86 2.43
CA ARG A 40 33.14 -29.17 2.60
C ARG A 40 33.36 -28.17 1.45
N LYS A 41 32.38 -27.29 1.18
CA LYS A 41 32.52 -26.22 0.20
C LYS A 41 32.71 -24.93 0.97
N THR A 42 33.83 -24.28 0.69
CA THR A 42 34.05 -22.89 1.04
C THR A 42 32.92 -22.06 0.41
N MET A 43 32.22 -21.31 1.25
CA MET A 43 31.12 -20.45 0.84
C MET A 43 31.61 -19.01 0.80
N SER A 44 31.24 -18.25 -0.22
CA SER A 44 31.52 -16.81 -0.29
C SER A 44 30.20 -16.04 -0.17
N LEU A 45 30.01 -15.41 0.99
CA LEU A 45 28.83 -14.62 1.33
C LEU A 45 29.13 -13.14 1.10
N CYS A 46 28.31 -12.46 0.29
CA CYS A 46 28.35 -11.01 0.15
C CYS A 46 27.17 -10.38 0.89
N ILE A 47 27.45 -9.64 1.95
CA ILE A 47 26.47 -8.86 2.70
C ILE A 47 26.40 -7.46 2.09
N LEU A 48 25.24 -7.12 1.55
CA LEU A 48 24.91 -5.81 1.04
C LEU A 48 24.10 -5.09 2.12
N TRP A 49 24.66 -4.03 2.69
CA TRP A 49 24.07 -3.34 3.82
C TRP A 49 23.67 -1.91 3.44
N ASP A 50 22.36 -1.65 3.41
CA ASP A 50 21.82 -0.33 3.09
C ASP A 50 21.95 0.63 4.28
N ALA A 51 22.76 1.68 4.15
CA ALA A 51 22.96 2.68 5.20
C ALA A 51 22.16 3.98 4.95
N SER A 52 21.00 3.87 4.30
CA SER A 52 20.09 4.98 4.09
C SER A 52 19.31 5.38 5.34
N LEU A 53 18.73 6.59 5.31
CA LEU A 53 17.99 7.17 6.42
C LEU A 53 16.75 6.35 6.81
N SER A 54 16.08 5.67 5.87
CA SER A 54 14.91 4.82 6.18
C SER A 54 15.27 3.63 7.08
N ARG A 55 16.56 3.27 7.16
CA ARG A 55 17.09 2.22 8.02
C ARG A 55 17.73 2.73 9.31
N ALA A 56 17.59 4.00 9.64
CA ALA A 56 18.22 4.57 10.85
C ALA A 56 17.70 3.95 12.16
N ASN A 57 16.49 3.38 12.17
CA ASN A 57 15.88 2.79 13.36
C ASN A 57 16.76 1.69 13.97
N ILE A 58 17.23 1.93 15.20
CA ILE A 58 18.19 1.09 15.91
C ILE A 58 17.59 -0.29 16.25
N GLU A 59 16.32 -0.35 16.62
CA GLU A 59 15.66 -1.60 17.01
C GLU A 59 15.56 -2.57 15.82
N TYR A 60 15.16 -2.05 14.65
CA TYR A 60 15.03 -2.86 13.44
C TYR A 60 16.39 -3.41 12.99
N ARG A 61 17.42 -2.55 13.00
CA ARG A 61 18.80 -2.96 12.72
C ARG A 61 19.31 -3.99 13.72
N GLN A 62 18.96 -3.86 14.99
CA GLN A 62 19.36 -4.84 16.00
C GLN A 62 18.75 -6.22 15.70
N HIS A 63 17.47 -6.28 15.29
CA HIS A 63 16.86 -7.53 14.87
C HIS A 63 17.55 -8.16 13.65
N GLU A 64 17.89 -7.36 12.65
CA GLU A 64 18.63 -7.78 11.45
C GLU A 64 20.04 -8.30 11.77
N MET A 65 20.77 -7.58 12.63
CA MET A 65 22.09 -8.02 13.10
C MET A 65 21.99 -9.30 13.94
N ASN A 66 20.97 -9.42 14.78
CA ASN A 66 20.76 -10.61 15.61
C ASN A 66 20.46 -11.86 14.77
N ILE A 67 19.62 -11.74 13.73
CA ILE A 67 19.33 -12.87 12.85
C ILE A 67 20.54 -13.22 11.98
N LEU A 68 21.29 -12.23 11.49
CA LEU A 68 22.56 -12.44 10.80
C LEU A 68 23.53 -13.23 11.69
N LYS A 69 23.76 -12.78 12.93
CA LYS A 69 24.60 -13.48 13.90
C LYS A 69 24.17 -14.92 14.10
N SER A 70 22.86 -15.13 14.24
CA SER A 70 22.29 -16.44 14.51
C SER A 70 22.48 -17.40 13.32
N ILE A 71 22.29 -16.91 12.09
CA ILE A 71 22.56 -17.68 10.86
C ILE A 71 24.04 -18.05 10.77
N LEU A 72 24.95 -17.08 10.97
CA LEU A 72 26.39 -17.31 10.94
C LEU A 72 26.84 -18.32 12.02
N ASN A 73 26.26 -18.27 13.22
CA ASN A 73 26.51 -19.23 14.30
C ASN A 73 26.06 -20.65 13.94
N VAL A 74 24.92 -20.81 13.26
CA VAL A 74 24.47 -22.12 12.77
C VAL A 74 25.47 -22.67 11.75
N TRP A 75 25.93 -21.86 10.80
CA TRP A 75 26.95 -22.27 9.83
C TRP A 75 28.29 -22.62 10.49
N LYS A 76 28.73 -21.83 11.47
CA LYS A 76 29.94 -22.09 12.26
C LYS A 76 29.84 -23.42 13.02
N SER A 77 28.68 -23.69 13.62
CA SER A 77 28.42 -24.94 14.35
C SER A 77 28.39 -26.17 13.43
N ASN A 78 28.02 -25.98 12.16
CA ASN A 78 28.05 -27.01 11.12
C ASN A 78 29.40 -27.11 10.40
N TYR A 79 30.45 -26.45 10.90
CA TYR A 79 31.81 -26.42 10.32
C TYR A 79 31.85 -25.99 8.84
N ILE A 80 30.90 -25.14 8.42
CA ILE A 80 30.91 -24.57 7.07
C ILE A 80 31.96 -23.47 7.04
N ASP A 81 32.86 -23.54 6.06
CA ASP A 81 33.86 -22.50 5.85
C ASP A 81 33.27 -21.35 5.04
N VAL A 82 33.32 -20.12 5.57
CA VAL A 82 32.62 -18.96 4.98
C VAL A 82 33.52 -17.72 4.95
N ASN A 83 33.79 -17.25 3.73
CA ASN A 83 34.34 -15.93 3.44
C ASN A 83 33.20 -14.91 3.39
N ILE A 84 33.25 -13.90 4.26
CA ILE A 84 32.22 -12.87 4.37
C ILE A 84 32.78 -11.56 3.81
N THR A 85 32.13 -11.01 2.79
CA THR A 85 32.42 -9.66 2.29
C THR A 85 31.25 -8.76 2.61
N VAL A 86 31.50 -7.64 3.29
CA VAL A 86 30.49 -6.62 3.61
C VAL A 86 30.71 -5.42 2.70
N VAL A 87 29.64 -5.02 2.01
CA VAL A 87 29.60 -3.82 1.17
C VAL A 87 28.45 -2.96 1.68
N VAL A 88 28.79 -1.78 2.19
CA VAL A 88 27.81 -0.78 2.61
C VAL A 88 27.46 0.08 1.40
N PHE A 89 26.18 0.42 1.26
CA PHE A 89 25.73 1.26 0.15
C PHE A 89 24.68 2.28 0.58
N ARG A 90 24.73 3.44 -0.08
CA ARG A 90 23.79 4.57 0.08
C ARG A 90 23.51 5.16 -1.31
N ASN A 91 23.86 6.42 -1.56
CA ASN A 91 24.00 7.00 -2.89
C ASN A 91 25.21 6.46 -3.67
N VAL A 92 26.25 6.00 -2.95
CA VAL A 92 27.48 5.37 -3.48
C VAL A 92 27.78 4.03 -2.78
N LEU A 93 28.60 3.19 -3.39
CA LEU A 93 29.18 1.99 -2.76
C LEU A 93 30.41 2.37 -1.93
N GLU A 94 30.46 1.93 -0.67
CA GLU A 94 31.62 2.08 0.19
C GLU A 94 32.67 0.96 -0.03
N HIS A 95 33.85 1.12 0.57
CA HIS A 95 34.91 0.11 0.49
C HIS A 95 34.48 -1.22 1.11
N ARG A 96 34.86 -2.31 0.44
CA ARG A 96 34.57 -3.68 0.90
C ARG A 96 35.38 -4.03 2.15
N ASN A 97 34.72 -4.65 3.12
CA ASN A 97 35.36 -5.22 4.30
C ASN A 97 35.23 -6.74 4.25
N THR A 98 36.33 -7.47 4.48
CA THR A 98 36.35 -8.93 4.38
C THR A 98 36.64 -9.56 5.74
N PHE A 99 35.91 -10.63 6.06
CA PHE A 99 36.03 -11.39 7.29
C PHE A 99 35.97 -12.89 6.99
N HIS A 100 36.54 -13.71 7.86
CA HIS A 100 36.44 -15.16 7.77
C HIS A 100 35.69 -15.69 9.00
N LEU A 101 34.68 -16.54 8.80
CA LEU A 101 33.76 -16.97 9.87
C LEU A 101 34.46 -17.71 11.03
N HIS A 102 35.56 -18.39 10.73
CA HIS A 102 36.35 -19.13 11.71
C HIS A 102 37.39 -18.29 12.45
N ASP A 103 37.58 -17.02 12.07
CA ASP A 103 38.44 -16.12 12.84
C ASP A 103 37.82 -15.85 14.22
N ASN A 104 38.65 -15.69 15.25
CA ASN A 104 38.14 -15.48 16.61
C ASN A 104 37.48 -14.10 16.80
N ASP A 105 37.86 -13.11 16.00
CA ASP A 105 37.45 -11.71 16.15
C ASP A 105 36.52 -11.19 15.03
N TYR A 106 36.04 -12.07 14.16
CA TYR A 106 35.21 -11.69 13.01
C TYR A 106 33.95 -10.93 13.44
N TRP A 107 33.20 -11.45 14.43
CA TRP A 107 31.92 -10.87 14.83
C TRP A 107 32.07 -9.54 15.56
N PRO A 108 32.96 -9.40 16.58
CA PRO A 108 33.23 -8.10 17.17
C PRO A 108 33.57 -7.02 16.14
N LYS A 109 34.47 -7.31 15.18
CA LYS A 109 34.84 -6.35 14.13
C LYS A 109 33.69 -6.03 13.17
N LEU A 110 32.97 -7.05 12.70
CA LEU A 110 31.83 -6.87 11.78
C LEU A 110 30.69 -6.09 12.46
N SER A 111 30.34 -6.44 13.69
CA SER A 111 29.28 -5.75 14.43
C SER A 111 29.66 -4.30 14.74
N GLN A 112 30.91 -4.03 15.12
CA GLN A 112 31.41 -2.67 15.33
C GLN A 112 31.32 -1.83 14.06
N LEU A 113 31.71 -2.41 12.90
CA LEU A 113 31.56 -1.77 11.60
C LEU A 113 30.11 -1.31 11.39
N LEU A 114 29.14 -2.21 11.50
CA LEU A 114 27.71 -1.91 11.27
C LEU A 114 27.09 -0.93 12.26
N ILE A 115 27.52 -0.98 13.54
CA ILE A 115 27.06 -0.07 14.59
C ILE A 115 27.58 1.35 14.35
N SER A 116 28.83 1.47 13.88
CA SER A 116 29.50 2.77 13.66
C SER A 116 29.03 3.55 12.43
N LEU A 117 28.25 2.92 11.53
CA LEU A 117 27.73 3.58 10.34
C LEU A 117 26.78 4.72 10.72
N SER A 118 26.95 5.89 10.09
CA SER A 118 25.87 6.89 10.04
C SER A 118 24.74 6.39 9.14
N TYR A 119 23.50 6.83 9.35
CA TYR A 119 22.35 6.49 8.50
C TYR A 119 21.67 7.79 8.08
N ASP A 120 22.21 8.42 7.04
CA ASP A 120 21.95 9.82 6.70
C ASP A 120 21.86 10.07 5.18
N GLY A 121 21.46 9.05 4.43
CA GLY A 121 21.55 9.08 2.96
C GLY A 121 20.29 8.65 2.23
N ALA A 122 20.29 8.98 0.93
CA ALA A 122 19.44 8.36 -0.07
C ALA A 122 19.96 6.96 -0.44
N THR A 123 19.14 6.19 -1.15
CA THR A 123 19.42 4.83 -1.59
C THR A 123 19.51 4.81 -3.12
N ASN A 124 20.66 4.42 -3.64
CA ASN A 124 20.86 4.03 -5.03
C ASN A 124 20.99 2.50 -5.06
N LEU A 125 19.90 1.79 -5.33
CA LEU A 125 19.92 0.32 -5.30
C LEU A 125 20.60 -0.27 -6.56
N PHE A 126 20.48 0.41 -7.71
CA PHE A 126 20.93 -0.13 -8.99
C PHE A 126 22.45 -0.15 -9.14
N GLN A 127 23.19 0.61 -8.33
CA GLN A 127 24.65 0.52 -8.26
C GLN A 127 25.16 -0.85 -7.77
N LEU A 128 24.30 -1.65 -7.11
CA LEU A 128 24.66 -3.01 -6.66
C LEU A 128 25.09 -3.91 -7.84
N ALA A 129 24.70 -3.57 -9.07
CA ALA A 129 25.23 -4.14 -10.30
C ALA A 129 26.77 -4.23 -10.32
N ALA A 130 27.46 -3.18 -9.86
CA ALA A 130 28.92 -3.09 -9.86
C ALA A 130 29.59 -4.01 -8.82
N VAL A 131 28.83 -4.55 -7.85
CA VAL A 131 29.37 -5.50 -6.86
C VAL A 131 29.68 -6.84 -7.54
N SER A 132 28.82 -7.26 -8.45
CA SER A 132 28.96 -8.55 -9.15
C SER A 132 30.21 -8.64 -10.04
N SER A 133 30.69 -7.50 -10.57
CA SER A 133 31.90 -7.42 -11.39
C SER A 133 33.18 -7.29 -10.58
N SER A 134 33.11 -6.80 -9.34
CA SER A 134 34.26 -6.53 -8.49
C SER A 134 34.62 -7.65 -7.51
N ILE A 135 33.69 -8.60 -7.29
CA ILE A 135 33.88 -9.72 -6.36
C ILE A 135 33.63 -11.04 -7.08
N SER A 136 34.70 -11.80 -7.29
CA SER A 136 34.63 -13.15 -7.87
C SER A 136 34.09 -14.18 -6.86
N ASN A 137 33.44 -15.23 -7.38
CA ASN A 137 33.04 -16.44 -6.63
C ASN A 137 31.97 -16.25 -5.54
N ILE A 138 31.15 -15.20 -5.59
CA ILE A 138 30.01 -15.05 -4.67
C ILE A 138 29.04 -16.23 -4.84
N THR A 139 28.68 -16.84 -3.72
CA THR A 139 27.70 -17.92 -3.66
C THR A 139 26.31 -17.40 -3.33
N HIS A 140 26.21 -16.46 -2.40
CA HIS A 140 24.94 -15.90 -1.91
C HIS A 140 25.10 -14.40 -1.61
N TYR A 141 24.05 -13.63 -1.90
CA TYR A 141 23.92 -12.24 -1.45
C TYR A 141 22.94 -12.17 -0.29
N PHE A 142 23.33 -11.50 0.80
CA PHE A 142 22.42 -11.09 1.87
C PHE A 142 22.20 -9.60 1.77
N LEU A 143 21.04 -9.19 1.30
CA LEU A 143 20.65 -7.79 1.14
C LEU A 143 19.80 -7.35 2.31
N PHE A 144 20.32 -6.45 3.13
CA PHE A 144 19.55 -5.79 4.19
C PHE A 144 19.10 -4.43 3.66
N SER A 145 17.84 -4.34 3.22
CA SER A 145 17.26 -3.14 2.61
C SER A 145 15.73 -3.24 2.54
N ASP A 146 15.05 -2.09 2.53
CA ASP A 146 13.63 -1.97 2.18
C ASP A 146 13.39 -2.00 0.65
N CYS A 147 14.47 -2.07 -0.13
CA CYS A 147 14.50 -2.06 -1.60
C CYS A 147 13.85 -0.82 -2.23
N LEU A 148 13.80 0.31 -1.50
CA LEU A 148 13.36 1.58 -2.04
C LEU A 148 14.55 2.36 -2.61
N SER A 149 14.67 2.43 -3.93
CA SER A 149 15.65 3.31 -4.57
C SER A 149 15.09 4.72 -4.67
N THR A 150 15.76 5.70 -4.05
CA THR A 150 15.35 7.11 -4.04
C THR A 150 16.17 7.98 -4.99
N ILE A 151 17.36 7.52 -5.40
CA ILE A 151 18.21 8.18 -6.39
C ILE A 151 18.74 7.16 -7.41
N GLY A 152 19.21 7.65 -8.55
CA GLY A 152 19.73 6.84 -9.64
C GLY A 152 18.68 6.49 -10.70
N SER A 153 19.14 5.95 -11.82
CA SER A 153 18.28 5.42 -12.88
C SER A 153 17.82 4.01 -12.52
N GLU A 154 16.51 3.78 -12.54
CA GLU A 154 15.93 2.44 -12.47
C GLU A 154 16.13 1.78 -13.84
N ASP A 155 17.17 0.96 -14.00
CA ASP A 155 17.39 0.15 -15.20
C ASP A 155 17.55 -1.33 -14.79
N PRO A 156 16.54 -2.18 -15.06
CA PRO A 156 16.57 -3.60 -14.72
C PRO A 156 17.78 -4.33 -15.29
N THR A 157 18.27 -3.90 -16.46
CA THR A 157 19.37 -4.60 -17.15
C THR A 157 20.67 -4.54 -16.36
N GLN A 158 20.85 -3.51 -15.53
CA GLN A 158 22.01 -3.36 -14.66
C GLN A 158 22.04 -4.46 -13.59
N LEU A 159 20.88 -4.94 -13.14
CA LEU A 159 20.78 -5.94 -12.08
C LEU A 159 20.98 -7.38 -12.59
N ASN A 160 21.05 -7.59 -13.91
CA ASN A 160 21.18 -8.93 -14.50
C ASN A 160 22.32 -9.74 -13.91
N HIS A 161 23.51 -9.14 -13.76
CA HIS A 161 24.68 -9.84 -13.20
C HIS A 161 24.54 -10.15 -11.70
N LEU A 162 23.83 -9.31 -10.96
CA LEU A 162 23.54 -9.54 -9.54
C LEU A 162 22.58 -10.73 -9.37
N THR A 163 21.58 -10.84 -10.25
CA THR A 163 20.57 -11.90 -10.21
C THR A 163 21.08 -13.30 -10.61
N VAL A 164 22.33 -13.44 -11.02
CA VAL A 164 22.92 -14.76 -11.32
C VAL A 164 23.12 -15.61 -10.07
N ARG A 165 23.20 -14.98 -8.88
CA ARG A 165 23.37 -15.67 -7.59
C ARG A 165 22.18 -15.37 -6.67
N PRO A 166 21.76 -16.31 -5.81
CA PRO A 166 20.63 -16.12 -4.89
C PRO A 166 20.76 -14.87 -4.03
N ILE A 167 19.73 -14.02 -4.05
CA ILE A 167 19.62 -12.81 -3.24
C ILE A 167 18.62 -13.05 -2.11
N TRP A 168 19.12 -13.08 -0.88
CA TRP A 168 18.33 -13.20 0.33
C TRP A 168 18.11 -11.82 0.92
N ILE A 169 16.87 -11.36 0.90
CA ILE A 169 16.52 -10.00 1.33
C ILE A 169 15.97 -10.07 2.75
N PHE A 170 16.58 -9.29 3.65
CA PHE A 170 16.20 -9.18 5.05
C PHE A 170 15.65 -7.78 5.29
N ASN A 171 14.48 -7.72 5.93
CA ASN A 171 13.87 -6.45 6.31
C ASN A 171 13.11 -6.63 7.63
N ALA A 172 13.58 -5.96 8.69
CA ALA A 172 12.94 -5.96 10.00
C ALA A 172 12.03 -4.74 10.26
N ASN A 173 11.79 -3.90 9.25
CA ASN A 173 10.91 -2.75 9.38
C ASN A 173 9.48 -3.18 9.78
N ALA A 174 8.80 -2.34 10.54
CA ALA A 174 7.41 -2.58 10.90
C ALA A 174 6.51 -2.61 9.66
N ALA A 175 5.39 -3.33 9.73
CA ALA A 175 4.46 -3.50 8.59
C ALA A 175 3.86 -2.19 8.03
N ARG A 176 3.99 -1.07 8.75
CA ARG A 176 3.52 0.26 8.32
C ARG A 176 4.59 1.04 7.55
N GLU A 177 5.85 0.63 7.64
CA GLU A 177 6.94 1.24 6.90
C GLU A 177 6.89 0.79 5.44
N PRO A 178 7.11 1.70 4.49
CA PRO A 178 7.06 1.37 3.08
C PRO A 178 8.26 0.48 2.70
N ALA A 179 8.01 -0.52 1.87
CA ALA A 179 9.03 -1.34 1.21
C ALA A 179 8.58 -1.63 -0.21
N ASN A 180 9.52 -1.76 -1.15
CA ASN A 180 9.19 -2.12 -2.52
C ASN A 180 9.00 -3.63 -2.66
N PHE A 181 7.84 -4.15 -2.23
CA PHE A 181 7.55 -5.59 -2.29
C PHE A 181 7.57 -6.14 -3.72
N SER A 182 7.19 -5.36 -4.72
CA SER A 182 7.26 -5.78 -6.12
C SER A 182 8.70 -6.03 -6.57
N LEU A 183 9.63 -5.12 -6.23
CA LEU A 183 11.05 -5.29 -6.53
C LEU A 183 11.68 -6.41 -5.69
N ILE A 184 11.33 -6.51 -4.42
CA ILE A 184 11.77 -7.61 -3.54
C ILE A 184 11.40 -8.95 -4.18
N ASN A 185 10.12 -9.13 -4.53
CA ASN A 185 9.62 -10.36 -5.15
C ASN A 185 10.33 -10.64 -6.47
N TYR A 186 10.51 -9.63 -7.32
CA TYR A 186 11.24 -9.77 -8.59
C TYR A 186 12.68 -10.28 -8.35
N LEU A 187 13.43 -9.61 -7.48
CA LEU A 187 14.83 -9.96 -7.20
C LEU A 187 14.97 -11.35 -6.60
N THR A 188 14.14 -11.71 -5.61
CA THR A 188 14.21 -13.04 -4.98
C THR A 188 13.82 -14.15 -5.95
N ASN A 189 12.84 -13.90 -6.83
CA ASN A 189 12.35 -14.89 -7.78
C ASN A 189 13.33 -15.15 -8.92
N VAL A 190 13.85 -14.08 -9.54
CA VAL A 190 14.82 -14.20 -10.64
C VAL A 190 16.15 -14.79 -10.14
N SER A 191 16.60 -14.38 -8.95
CA SER A 191 17.86 -14.88 -8.40
C SER A 191 17.81 -16.29 -7.80
N GLY A 192 16.62 -16.80 -7.51
CA GLY A 192 16.46 -18.04 -6.73
C GLY A 192 16.72 -17.87 -5.23
N GLY A 193 16.72 -16.63 -4.73
CA GLY A 193 16.80 -16.31 -3.31
C GLY A 193 15.43 -16.28 -2.63
N GLY A 194 15.33 -15.52 -1.53
CA GLY A 194 14.12 -15.47 -0.71
C GLY A 194 14.00 -14.20 0.13
N TYR A 195 12.76 -13.85 0.49
CA TYR A 195 12.44 -12.71 1.35
C TYR A 195 12.17 -13.15 2.80
N ILE A 196 12.90 -12.53 3.71
CA ILE A 196 12.87 -12.78 5.15
C ILE A 196 12.32 -11.52 5.82
N SER A 197 11.00 -11.50 5.97
CA SER A 197 10.27 -10.41 6.61
C SER A 197 10.49 -10.36 8.12
N ARG A 198 10.10 -9.26 8.75
CA ARG A 198 10.15 -9.07 10.20
C ARG A 198 9.54 -10.23 10.98
N GLU A 199 8.40 -10.76 10.55
CA GLU A 199 7.74 -11.89 11.24
C GLU A 199 8.63 -13.13 11.22
N LYS A 200 9.30 -13.40 10.08
CA LYS A 200 10.24 -14.52 9.95
C LYS A 200 11.51 -14.29 10.76
N ILE A 201 12.00 -13.05 10.83
CA ILE A 201 13.17 -12.67 11.65
C ILE A 201 12.90 -12.95 13.13
N LEU A 202 11.74 -12.53 13.62
CA LEU A 202 11.36 -12.60 15.04
C LEU A 202 10.77 -13.96 15.46
N ALA A 203 10.52 -14.86 14.52
CA ALA A 203 10.01 -16.19 14.82
C ALA A 203 11.00 -17.01 15.67
N GLN A 204 10.47 -17.93 16.48
CA GLN A 204 11.28 -18.88 17.24
C GLN A 204 12.06 -19.78 16.29
N ASN A 205 13.32 -20.08 16.63
CA ASN A 205 14.23 -20.91 15.82
C ASN A 205 14.43 -20.41 14.37
N SER A 206 14.14 -19.14 14.10
CA SER A 206 14.16 -18.55 12.74
C SER A 206 15.46 -18.83 11.99
N ALA A 207 16.62 -18.71 12.64
CA ALA A 207 17.92 -18.97 12.02
C ALA A 207 18.05 -20.39 11.44
N ASN A 208 17.62 -21.42 12.18
CA ASN A 208 17.67 -22.80 11.69
C ASN A 208 16.72 -23.03 10.50
N HIS A 209 15.53 -22.43 10.54
CA HIS A 209 14.58 -22.48 9.44
C HIS A 209 15.13 -21.76 8.19
N ILE A 210 15.74 -20.59 8.37
CA ILE A 210 16.35 -19.81 7.29
C ILE A 210 17.54 -20.57 6.69
N VAL A 211 18.45 -21.10 7.50
CA VAL A 211 19.59 -21.90 7.01
C VAL A 211 19.11 -23.11 6.23
N ARG A 212 18.07 -23.81 6.72
CA ARG A 212 17.45 -24.91 5.98
C ARG A 212 16.86 -24.46 4.66
N TRP A 213 16.27 -23.27 4.60
CA TRP A 213 15.70 -22.72 3.36
C TRP A 213 16.78 -22.27 2.36
N ILE A 214 17.89 -21.72 2.86
CA ILE A 214 19.04 -21.36 2.04
C ILE A 214 19.70 -22.61 1.45
N ASP A 215 19.75 -23.71 2.22
CA ASP A 215 20.37 -24.95 1.80
C ASP A 215 19.81 -25.49 0.47
N TYR A 216 20.70 -25.79 -0.46
CA TYR A 216 20.39 -26.16 -1.84
C TYR A 216 19.49 -27.39 -1.96
N LYS A 217 19.53 -28.30 -0.98
CA LYS A 217 18.72 -29.53 -0.98
C LYS A 217 17.23 -29.28 -0.74
N SER A 218 16.87 -28.16 -0.10
CA SER A 218 15.49 -27.78 0.17
C SER A 218 14.90 -26.85 -0.89
N GLN A 219 15.73 -26.39 -1.84
CA GLN A 219 15.31 -25.44 -2.85
C GLN A 219 14.33 -26.10 -3.83
N ARG A 220 13.16 -25.47 -3.93
CA ARG A 220 12.13 -25.76 -4.93
C ARG A 220 11.95 -24.50 -5.74
N ARG A 221 12.07 -24.60 -7.06
CA ARG A 221 11.95 -23.44 -7.96
C ARG A 221 11.13 -23.80 -9.18
N TYR A 222 10.15 -22.98 -9.52
CA TYR A 222 9.58 -22.97 -10.87
C TYR A 222 10.59 -22.34 -11.82
N LEU A 223 10.89 -23.00 -12.94
CA LEU A 223 11.86 -22.50 -13.91
C LEU A 223 11.19 -21.75 -15.05
N ARG A 224 10.25 -22.42 -15.73
CA ARG A 224 9.55 -21.91 -16.91
C ARG A 224 8.39 -22.82 -17.29
N THR A 225 7.55 -22.32 -18.19
CA THR A 225 6.54 -23.10 -18.90
C THR A 225 6.86 -23.08 -20.39
N ASP A 226 7.00 -24.27 -20.97
CA ASP A 226 7.19 -24.46 -22.40
C ASP A 226 5.83 -24.79 -23.03
N THR A 227 5.51 -24.19 -24.19
CA THR A 227 4.28 -24.47 -24.94
C THR A 227 4.54 -25.54 -25.99
N ILE A 228 3.69 -26.56 -26.05
CA ILE A 228 3.77 -27.56 -27.11
C ILE A 228 3.02 -27.00 -28.33
N ASN A 229 3.68 -26.97 -29.49
CA ASN A 229 3.18 -26.44 -30.76
C ASN A 229 3.01 -24.91 -30.85
N ASN A 230 3.50 -24.11 -29.88
CA ASN A 230 3.70 -22.63 -29.87
C ASN A 230 2.59 -21.67 -30.36
N VAL A 231 1.46 -22.12 -30.95
CA VAL A 231 0.52 -21.19 -31.64
C VAL A 231 -0.57 -20.66 -30.71
N ASN A 232 -0.92 -21.41 -29.66
CA ASN A 232 -2.22 -21.21 -28.99
C ASN A 232 -2.12 -20.65 -27.57
N VAL A 233 -0.94 -20.43 -26.99
CA VAL A 233 -0.77 -19.94 -25.62
C VAL A 233 0.23 -18.81 -25.58
N HIS A 234 -0.11 -17.73 -24.87
CA HIS A 234 0.73 -16.55 -24.71
C HIS A 234 0.48 -15.91 -23.33
N ASP A 235 1.30 -14.92 -22.99
CA ASP A 235 1.22 -14.15 -21.74
C ASP A 235 1.15 -15.04 -20.49
N ILE A 236 2.09 -15.98 -20.35
CA ILE A 236 2.15 -16.89 -19.21
C ILE A 236 2.85 -16.22 -18.03
N TYR A 237 2.21 -16.27 -16.86
CA TYR A 237 2.75 -15.76 -15.60
C TYR A 237 2.75 -16.83 -14.49
N PRO A 238 3.80 -16.96 -13.67
CA PRO A 238 5.02 -16.14 -13.70
C PRO A 238 5.85 -16.32 -14.98
N SER A 239 6.34 -15.21 -15.53
CA SER A 239 7.09 -15.18 -16.80
C SER A 239 8.57 -15.56 -16.62
N HIS A 240 9.07 -15.44 -15.39
CA HIS A 240 10.42 -15.80 -14.98
C HIS A 240 10.39 -16.89 -13.91
N SER A 241 11.57 -17.41 -13.55
CA SER A 241 11.67 -18.38 -12.46
C SER A 241 11.16 -17.82 -11.14
N VAL A 242 10.59 -18.67 -10.30
CA VAL A 242 10.04 -18.29 -8.98
C VAL A 242 10.48 -19.31 -7.93
N THR A 243 11.05 -18.82 -6.83
CA THR A 243 11.36 -19.66 -5.67
C THR A 243 10.07 -20.03 -4.96
N LEU A 244 9.88 -21.33 -4.72
CA LEU A 244 8.72 -21.84 -4.00
C LEU A 244 9.06 -21.92 -2.51
N GLU A 245 8.19 -21.36 -1.66
CA GLU A 245 8.39 -21.50 -0.22
C GLU A 245 8.33 -22.99 0.21
N PRO A 246 9.10 -23.39 1.24
CA PRO A 246 9.13 -24.78 1.70
C PRO A 246 7.76 -25.33 2.06
N ASN A 247 6.91 -24.48 2.65
CA ASN A 247 5.55 -24.84 3.09
C ASN A 247 4.48 -24.49 2.05
N SER A 248 4.84 -23.90 0.91
CA SER A 248 3.86 -23.64 -0.14
C SER A 248 3.44 -24.94 -0.78
N GLU A 249 2.17 -25.30 -0.54
CA GLU A 249 1.56 -26.47 -1.16
C GLU A 249 1.21 -26.21 -2.63
N ARG A 250 0.98 -24.95 -3.04
CA ARG A 250 0.36 -24.65 -4.33
C ARG A 250 1.17 -23.64 -5.14
N PHE A 251 1.43 -24.01 -6.37
CA PHE A 251 1.92 -23.15 -7.44
C PHE A 251 0.74 -22.77 -8.34
N ILE A 252 0.60 -21.48 -8.62
CA ILE A 252 -0.42 -20.95 -9.53
C ILE A 252 0.29 -20.38 -10.74
N LEU A 253 -0.10 -20.87 -11.91
CA LEU A 253 0.28 -20.34 -13.21
C LEU A 253 -0.97 -19.78 -13.88
N VAL A 254 -0.87 -18.64 -14.54
CA VAL A 254 -1.96 -18.06 -15.33
C VAL A 254 -1.47 -17.75 -16.73
N GLY A 255 -2.38 -17.65 -17.68
CA GLY A 255 -2.04 -17.18 -19.01
C GLY A 255 -3.26 -17.01 -19.90
N LYS A 256 -3.00 -16.74 -21.17
CA LYS A 256 -4.01 -16.65 -22.22
C LYS A 256 -3.81 -17.72 -23.26
N MET A 257 -4.92 -18.16 -23.85
CA MET A 257 -4.92 -19.03 -25.02
C MET A 257 -5.77 -18.47 -26.15
N SER A 258 -5.32 -18.69 -27.39
CA SER A 258 -5.98 -18.27 -28.64
C SER A 258 -6.55 -19.48 -29.39
N SER A 259 -7.76 -19.33 -29.93
CA SER A 259 -8.40 -20.15 -30.99
C SER A 259 -8.45 -21.68 -30.82
N ALA A 260 -7.92 -22.25 -29.74
CA ALA A 260 -7.83 -23.68 -29.55
C ALA A 260 -8.88 -24.20 -28.56
N VAL A 261 -9.46 -25.35 -28.90
CA VAL A 261 -10.31 -26.14 -27.99
C VAL A 261 -9.50 -26.65 -26.79
N SER A 262 -8.20 -26.85 -26.97
CA SER A 262 -7.28 -27.20 -25.89
C SER A 262 -5.86 -26.74 -26.17
N ALA A 263 -5.08 -26.55 -25.10
CA ALA A 263 -3.69 -26.17 -25.16
C ALA A 263 -2.84 -27.11 -24.32
N GLN A 264 -1.64 -27.44 -24.80
CA GLN A 264 -0.70 -28.29 -24.08
C GLN A 264 0.51 -27.49 -23.63
N ILE A 265 0.80 -27.56 -22.34
CA ILE A 265 1.93 -26.87 -21.71
C ILE A 265 2.76 -27.83 -20.85
N VAL A 266 4.04 -27.54 -20.74
CA VAL A 266 4.99 -28.27 -19.89
C VAL A 266 5.52 -27.32 -18.83
N VAL A 267 5.15 -27.55 -17.58
CA VAL A 267 5.62 -26.77 -16.44
C VAL A 267 6.87 -27.43 -15.87
N SER A 268 7.98 -26.70 -15.82
CA SER A 268 9.28 -27.20 -15.38
C SER A 268 9.66 -26.65 -14.00
N PHE A 269 10.02 -27.55 -13.08
CA PHE A 269 10.48 -27.24 -11.73
C PHE A 269 11.88 -27.82 -11.50
N LEU A 270 12.69 -27.10 -10.72
CA LEU A 270 13.92 -27.62 -10.13
C LEU A 270 13.63 -27.96 -8.67
N ILE A 271 13.77 -29.23 -8.29
CA ILE A 271 13.55 -29.69 -6.92
C ILE A 271 14.74 -30.55 -6.53
N SER A 272 15.47 -30.13 -5.49
CA SER A 272 16.70 -30.84 -5.05
C SER A 272 17.70 -31.10 -6.19
N ASN A 273 17.87 -30.12 -7.09
CA ASN A 273 18.67 -30.19 -8.33
C ASN A 273 18.20 -31.15 -9.42
N GLU A 274 17.05 -31.78 -9.26
CA GLU A 274 16.42 -32.59 -10.30
C GLU A 274 15.38 -31.78 -11.06
N LEU A 275 15.35 -31.97 -12.39
CA LEU A 275 14.39 -31.33 -13.26
C LEU A 275 13.10 -32.14 -13.28
N HIS A 276 12.05 -31.60 -12.67
CA HIS A 276 10.71 -32.17 -12.72
C HIS A 276 9.86 -31.45 -13.75
N ARG A 277 9.41 -32.18 -14.77
CA ARG A 277 8.51 -31.67 -15.80
C ARG A 277 7.12 -32.23 -15.61
N LYS A 278 6.12 -31.36 -15.72
CA LYS A 278 4.71 -31.77 -15.71
C LYS A 278 4.01 -31.26 -16.95
N GLU A 279 3.61 -32.21 -17.79
CA GLU A 279 2.72 -31.95 -18.93
C GLU A 279 1.28 -31.78 -18.44
N VAL A 280 0.62 -30.76 -18.97
CA VAL A 280 -0.76 -30.40 -18.65
C VAL A 280 -1.47 -30.04 -19.94
N VAL A 281 -2.63 -30.67 -20.14
CA VAL A 281 -3.60 -30.26 -21.16
C VAL A 281 -4.61 -29.34 -20.48
N ILE A 282 -4.81 -28.17 -21.04
CA ILE A 282 -5.79 -27.18 -20.59
C ILE A 282 -6.90 -27.15 -21.63
N ASP A 283 -8.08 -27.60 -21.25
CA ASP A 283 -9.23 -27.62 -22.13
C ASP A 283 -10.03 -26.31 -21.97
N ARG A 284 -10.41 -25.74 -23.11
CA ARG A 284 -11.29 -24.59 -23.16
C ARG A 284 -12.71 -25.04 -22.84
N VAL A 285 -13.28 -24.47 -21.79
CA VAL A 285 -14.66 -24.73 -21.39
C VAL A 285 -15.51 -23.51 -21.77
N ASP A 286 -16.32 -23.65 -22.81
CA ASP A 286 -17.29 -22.61 -23.21
C ASP A 286 -18.57 -22.66 -22.36
N SER A 287 -18.44 -22.72 -21.03
CA SER A 287 -19.61 -22.66 -20.16
C SER A 287 -20.09 -21.21 -20.02
N THR A 288 -21.32 -20.95 -20.51
CA THR A 288 -21.95 -19.62 -20.43
C THR A 288 -22.29 -19.17 -19.00
N TYR A 289 -22.18 -20.06 -18.01
CA TYR A 289 -22.65 -19.86 -16.64
C TYR A 289 -21.58 -19.42 -15.63
N ASP A 290 -20.28 -19.45 -15.96
CA ASP A 290 -19.18 -19.27 -14.97
C ASP A 290 -18.19 -18.11 -15.24
N ASN A 291 -18.48 -17.22 -16.20
CA ASN A 291 -17.64 -16.03 -16.47
C ASN A 291 -17.84 -14.93 -15.40
N CYS A 292 -17.40 -15.21 -14.17
CA CYS A 292 -17.46 -14.25 -13.05
C CYS A 292 -16.38 -13.16 -13.10
N GLY A 293 -15.53 -13.12 -14.13
CA GLY A 293 -14.43 -12.17 -14.28
C GLY A 293 -13.22 -12.46 -13.38
N LEU A 294 -13.22 -13.56 -12.63
CA LEU A 294 -12.21 -13.85 -11.62
C LEU A 294 -10.87 -14.25 -12.24
N LEU A 295 -10.87 -15.12 -13.25
CA LEU A 295 -9.64 -15.56 -13.92
C LEU A 295 -9.04 -14.40 -14.71
N ARG A 296 -9.89 -13.59 -15.37
CA ARG A 296 -9.49 -12.33 -16.00
C ARG A 296 -8.76 -11.39 -15.02
N ARG A 297 -9.31 -11.18 -13.82
CA ARG A 297 -8.69 -10.34 -12.78
C ARG A 297 -7.42 -10.95 -12.20
N LEU A 298 -7.39 -12.27 -11.98
CA LEU A 298 -6.20 -12.95 -11.48
C LEU A 298 -5.04 -12.86 -12.48
N TYR A 299 -5.32 -13.08 -13.77
CA TYR A 299 -4.39 -12.90 -14.87
C TYR A 299 -3.80 -11.48 -14.87
N ALA A 300 -4.67 -10.46 -14.89
CA ALA A 300 -4.23 -9.07 -14.93
C ALA A 300 -3.43 -8.66 -13.68
N LYS A 301 -3.79 -9.20 -12.50
CA LYS A 301 -3.03 -8.99 -11.27
C LYS A 301 -1.63 -9.59 -11.34
N GLN A 302 -1.46 -10.79 -11.89
CA GLN A 302 -0.14 -11.41 -12.00
C GLN A 302 0.75 -10.65 -13.00
N MET A 303 0.19 -10.25 -14.15
CA MET A 303 0.88 -9.39 -15.09
C MET A 303 1.31 -8.06 -14.45
N LEU A 304 0.41 -7.43 -13.68
CA LEU A 304 0.71 -6.18 -12.99
C LEU A 304 1.82 -6.36 -11.95
N ASN A 305 1.82 -7.45 -11.17
CA ASN A 305 2.83 -7.72 -10.14
C ASN A 305 4.27 -7.74 -10.70
N GLU A 306 4.46 -8.24 -11.91
CA GLU A 306 5.78 -8.26 -12.56
C GLU A 306 6.17 -6.87 -13.10
N LEU A 307 5.22 -6.14 -13.69
CA LEU A 307 5.46 -4.80 -14.23
C LEU A 307 5.74 -3.77 -13.14
N THR A 308 5.07 -3.87 -11.99
CA THR A 308 5.24 -2.93 -10.86
C THR A 308 6.57 -3.10 -10.14
N ALA A 309 7.39 -4.10 -10.47
CA ALA A 309 8.78 -4.14 -10.01
C ALA A 309 9.58 -2.92 -10.50
N PHE A 310 9.23 -2.38 -11.67
CA PHE A 310 9.87 -1.21 -12.29
C PHE A 310 8.81 -0.23 -12.82
N PRO A 311 8.08 0.46 -11.92
CA PRO A 311 6.86 1.16 -12.28
C PRO A 311 7.12 2.35 -13.20
N LYS A 312 8.26 3.06 -13.06
CA LYS A 312 8.58 4.22 -13.90
C LYS A 312 8.78 3.84 -15.38
N ILE A 313 9.53 2.76 -15.63
CA ILE A 313 9.76 2.25 -16.99
C ILE A 313 8.47 1.69 -17.57
N ASN A 314 7.74 0.91 -16.78
CA ASN A 314 6.54 0.21 -17.23
C ASN A 314 5.25 1.05 -17.14
N LYS A 315 5.36 2.37 -16.89
CA LYS A 315 4.21 3.25 -16.60
C LYS A 315 3.09 3.14 -17.62
N ARG A 316 3.42 3.17 -18.92
CA ARG A 316 2.44 3.07 -20.00
C ARG A 316 1.71 1.73 -19.97
N HIS A 317 2.44 0.62 -19.88
CA HIS A 317 1.86 -0.72 -19.83
C HIS A 317 1.00 -0.92 -18.59
N ILE A 318 1.46 -0.44 -17.43
CA ILE A 318 0.70 -0.49 -16.18
C ILE A 318 -0.63 0.26 -16.34
N LEU A 319 -0.61 1.48 -16.90
CA LEU A 319 -1.82 2.26 -17.15
C LEU A 319 -2.78 1.53 -18.09
N ASP A 320 -2.28 1.00 -19.21
CA ASP A 320 -3.11 0.31 -20.22
C ASP A 320 -3.80 -0.92 -19.62
N ILE A 321 -3.07 -1.74 -18.85
CA ILE A 321 -3.60 -2.93 -18.16
C ILE A 321 -4.58 -2.52 -17.06
N ALA A 322 -4.19 -1.57 -16.21
CA ALA A 322 -5.01 -1.09 -15.11
C ALA A 322 -6.37 -0.56 -15.60
N MET A 323 -6.37 0.21 -16.69
CA MET A 323 -7.60 0.70 -17.32
C MET A 323 -8.39 -0.44 -17.96
N LYS A 324 -7.75 -1.29 -18.79
CA LYS A 324 -8.41 -2.42 -19.48
C LYS A 324 -9.09 -3.39 -18.51
N TYR A 325 -8.50 -3.61 -17.35
CA TYR A 325 -8.99 -4.58 -16.36
C TYR A 325 -9.67 -3.91 -15.16
N SER A 326 -9.81 -2.58 -15.15
CA SER A 326 -10.38 -1.81 -14.03
C SER A 326 -9.72 -2.13 -12.68
N ILE A 327 -8.38 -2.19 -12.68
CA ILE A 327 -7.56 -2.47 -11.49
C ILE A 327 -6.90 -1.16 -11.02
N VAL A 328 -6.89 -0.93 -9.71
CA VAL A 328 -6.12 0.16 -9.09
C VAL A 328 -4.64 -0.22 -9.08
N SER A 329 -3.81 0.67 -9.60
CA SER A 329 -2.36 0.54 -9.69
C SER A 329 -1.70 1.81 -9.17
N ASP A 330 -0.37 1.84 -9.16
CA ASP A 330 0.40 3.03 -8.74
C ASP A 330 0.05 4.30 -9.55
N PHE A 331 -0.50 4.13 -10.76
CA PHE A 331 -0.83 5.23 -11.67
C PHE A 331 -2.34 5.40 -11.91
N THR A 332 -3.19 4.59 -11.27
CA THR A 332 -4.65 4.68 -11.42
C THR A 332 -5.33 4.78 -10.06
N SER A 333 -6.38 5.59 -9.96
CA SER A 333 -7.17 5.73 -8.74
C SER A 333 -8.65 5.49 -9.04
N ILE A 334 -9.38 4.89 -8.11
CA ILE A 334 -10.85 4.84 -8.18
C ILE A 334 -11.42 6.07 -7.48
N LEU A 335 -12.30 6.78 -8.19
CA LEU A 335 -13.08 7.87 -7.63
C LEU A 335 -14.54 7.42 -7.52
N VAL A 336 -15.08 7.42 -6.29
CA VAL A 336 -16.49 7.06 -6.02
C VAL A 336 -17.27 8.35 -5.74
N LEU A 337 -18.28 8.61 -6.56
CA LEU A 337 -19.13 9.80 -6.48
C LEU A 337 -20.57 9.38 -6.19
N GLU A 338 -21.07 9.74 -5.02
CA GLU A 338 -22.40 9.38 -4.54
C GLU A 338 -23.36 10.58 -4.61
N THR A 339 -22.87 11.78 -4.31
CA THR A 339 -23.70 12.98 -4.16
C THR A 339 -23.55 13.94 -5.33
N LEU A 340 -24.57 14.78 -5.54
CA LEU A 340 -24.55 15.82 -6.58
C LEU A 340 -23.37 16.77 -6.40
N GLN A 341 -23.11 17.18 -5.16
CA GLN A 341 -22.02 18.08 -4.80
C GLN A 341 -20.66 17.50 -5.20
N GLN A 342 -20.45 16.19 -5.02
CA GLN A 342 -19.23 15.52 -5.44
C GLN A 342 -19.08 15.55 -6.97
N HIS A 343 -20.14 15.21 -7.71
CA HIS A 343 -20.14 15.28 -9.18
C HIS A 343 -19.86 16.69 -9.70
N ILE A 344 -20.43 17.71 -9.06
CA ILE A 344 -20.18 19.12 -9.38
C ILE A 344 -18.72 19.50 -9.08
N ALA A 345 -18.21 19.14 -7.90
CA ALA A 345 -16.86 19.49 -7.46
C ALA A 345 -15.77 18.94 -8.38
N TYR A 346 -15.95 17.72 -8.88
CA TYR A 346 -15.01 17.08 -9.80
C TYR A 346 -15.38 17.26 -11.29
N ASN A 347 -16.48 17.96 -11.59
CA ASN A 347 -16.99 18.17 -12.94
C ASN A 347 -17.16 16.86 -13.74
N ILE A 348 -17.63 15.80 -13.06
CA ILE A 348 -17.86 14.49 -13.66
C ILE A 348 -19.37 14.28 -13.77
N CYS A 349 -19.85 14.08 -15.00
CA CYS A 349 -21.26 13.83 -15.24
C CYS A 349 -21.69 12.48 -14.64
N PRO A 350 -22.77 12.42 -13.83
CA PRO A 350 -23.35 11.16 -13.41
C PRO A 350 -23.75 10.29 -14.62
N HIS A 351 -23.72 8.97 -14.46
CA HIS A 351 -24.21 8.07 -15.52
C HIS A 351 -25.74 8.23 -15.69
N PRO A 352 -26.30 8.18 -16.91
CA PRO A 352 -27.74 8.36 -17.18
C PRO A 352 -28.67 7.39 -16.42
N SER A 353 -28.16 6.21 -16.04
CA SER A 353 -28.92 5.25 -15.22
C SER A 353 -29.29 5.79 -13.83
N ARG A 354 -28.58 6.80 -13.32
CA ARG A 354 -28.89 7.50 -12.07
C ARG A 354 -29.74 8.74 -12.37
N THR A 355 -30.94 8.54 -12.90
CA THR A 355 -31.78 9.57 -13.54
C THR A 355 -31.96 10.84 -12.70
N THR A 356 -32.28 10.70 -11.41
CA THR A 356 -32.48 11.84 -10.51
C THR A 356 -31.22 12.69 -10.38
N LEU A 357 -30.09 12.05 -10.11
CA LEU A 357 -28.79 12.70 -9.96
C LEU A 357 -28.30 13.31 -11.26
N TYR A 358 -28.48 12.60 -12.38
CA TYR A 358 -28.15 13.06 -13.72
C TYR A 358 -28.93 14.33 -14.08
N ASN A 359 -30.25 14.33 -13.89
CA ASN A 359 -31.10 15.48 -14.18
C ASN A 359 -30.72 16.69 -13.33
N HIS A 360 -30.47 16.50 -12.03
CA HIS A 360 -30.00 17.58 -11.16
C HIS A 360 -28.66 18.16 -11.61
N TYR A 361 -27.72 17.30 -12.03
CA TYR A 361 -26.43 17.73 -12.57
C TYR A 361 -26.58 18.53 -13.86
N MET A 362 -27.41 18.06 -14.80
CA MET A 362 -27.66 18.75 -16.06
C MET A 362 -28.33 20.12 -15.84
N ASN A 363 -29.30 20.20 -14.93
CA ASN A 363 -29.92 21.47 -14.55
C ASN A 363 -28.91 22.44 -13.95
N TYR A 364 -28.03 21.95 -13.06
CA TYR A 364 -26.94 22.76 -12.51
C TYR A 364 -26.01 23.29 -13.62
N GLN A 365 -25.60 22.43 -14.56
CA GLN A 365 -24.72 22.85 -15.67
C GLN A 365 -25.39 23.87 -16.60
N HIS A 366 -26.70 23.70 -16.87
CA HIS A 366 -27.46 24.68 -17.65
C HIS A 366 -27.51 26.04 -16.94
N ASN A 367 -27.86 26.06 -15.66
CA ASN A 367 -27.92 27.29 -14.86
C ASN A 367 -26.55 27.96 -14.76
N LYS A 368 -25.48 27.18 -14.54
CA LYS A 368 -24.10 27.68 -14.50
C LYS A 368 -23.73 28.36 -15.82
N LYS A 369 -24.03 27.74 -16.96
CA LYS A 369 -23.77 28.32 -18.29
C LYS A 369 -24.47 29.67 -18.48
N GLN A 370 -25.74 29.79 -18.06
CA GLN A 370 -26.49 31.05 -18.15
C GLN A 370 -25.88 32.15 -17.27
N VAL A 371 -25.48 31.79 -16.04
CA VAL A 371 -24.80 32.71 -15.12
C VAL A 371 -23.45 33.15 -15.68
N ASP A 372 -22.67 32.23 -16.22
CA ASP A 372 -21.35 32.50 -16.80
C ASP A 372 -21.46 33.40 -18.05
N LEU A 373 -22.48 33.20 -18.90
CA LEU A 373 -22.76 34.09 -20.05
C LEU A 373 -23.06 35.51 -19.60
N LYS A 374 -23.97 35.69 -18.64
CA LYS A 374 -24.32 37.01 -18.10
C LYS A 374 -23.13 37.70 -17.42
N ASN A 375 -22.31 36.94 -16.71
CA ASN A 375 -21.07 37.44 -16.10
C ASN A 375 -20.04 37.86 -17.17
N ASN A 376 -19.94 37.12 -18.28
CA ASN A 376 -19.06 37.47 -19.39
C ASN A 376 -19.54 38.74 -20.12
N GLU A 377 -20.84 38.87 -20.37
CA GLU A 377 -21.42 40.09 -20.98
C GLU A 377 -21.16 41.32 -20.12
N THR A 378 -21.42 41.22 -18.81
CA THR A 378 -21.16 42.33 -17.87
C THR A 378 -19.68 42.67 -17.76
N LYS A 379 -18.80 41.66 -17.75
CA LYS A 379 -17.34 41.85 -17.78
C LYS A 379 -16.88 42.50 -19.08
N LEU A 380 -17.40 42.08 -20.22
CA LEU A 380 -17.05 42.62 -21.53
C LEU A 380 -17.52 44.08 -21.67
N ALA A 381 -18.74 44.39 -21.23
CA ALA A 381 -19.25 45.76 -21.16
C ALA A 381 -18.37 46.65 -20.25
N ALA A 382 -17.95 46.14 -19.09
CA ALA A 382 -17.03 46.87 -18.21
C ALA A 382 -15.67 47.13 -18.87
N ILE A 383 -15.10 46.13 -19.56
CA ILE A 383 -13.83 46.26 -20.29
C ILE A 383 -13.97 47.27 -21.43
N LEU A 384 -15.05 47.22 -22.21
CA LEU A 384 -15.31 48.19 -23.29
C LEU A 384 -15.41 49.61 -22.75
N ASN A 385 -16.08 49.82 -21.62
CA ASN A 385 -16.16 51.14 -21.00
C ASN A 385 -14.79 51.64 -20.54
N LEU A 386 -13.98 50.78 -19.91
CA LEU A 386 -12.60 51.13 -19.53
C LEU A 386 -11.71 51.42 -20.75
N TRP A 387 -11.88 50.67 -21.83
CA TRP A 387 -11.18 50.89 -23.09
C TRP A 387 -11.56 52.23 -23.72
N ASN A 388 -12.85 52.53 -23.82
CA ASN A 388 -13.35 53.81 -24.35
C ASN A 388 -12.88 55.00 -23.49
N ALA A 389 -12.89 54.86 -22.16
CA ALA A 389 -12.34 55.86 -21.25
C ALA A 389 -10.82 56.07 -21.49
N ARG A 390 -10.09 55.00 -21.81
CA ARG A 390 -8.66 55.09 -22.14
C ARG A 390 -8.42 55.76 -23.50
N CYS A 391 -9.20 55.43 -24.53
CA CYS A 391 -9.11 56.07 -25.84
C CYS A 391 -9.39 57.57 -25.73
N THR A 392 -10.49 57.95 -25.06
CA THR A 392 -10.84 59.37 -24.84
C THR A 392 -9.78 60.12 -24.03
N TRP A 393 -9.14 59.49 -23.05
CA TRP A 393 -7.98 60.07 -22.35
C TRP A 393 -6.79 60.30 -23.30
N TYR A 394 -6.49 59.31 -24.16
CA TYR A 394 -5.40 59.39 -25.12
C TYR A 394 -5.62 60.49 -26.16
N ASP A 395 -6.83 60.59 -26.71
CA ASP A 395 -7.20 61.60 -27.70
C ASP A 395 -7.11 63.02 -27.13
N LYS A 396 -7.52 63.22 -25.86
CA LYS A 396 -7.32 64.50 -25.16
C LYS A 396 -5.84 64.82 -24.92
N ALA A 397 -5.04 63.82 -24.54
CA ALA A 397 -3.61 64.00 -24.32
C ALA A 397 -2.82 64.31 -25.62
N VAL A 398 -3.35 63.94 -26.78
CA VAL A 398 -2.75 64.21 -28.10
C VAL A 398 -3.30 65.51 -28.72
N GLY A 399 -4.58 65.83 -28.52
CA GLY A 399 -5.24 67.03 -29.08
C GLY A 399 -4.78 68.37 -28.47
N ASP A 400 -4.17 68.36 -27.28
CA ASP A 400 -3.63 69.57 -26.63
C ASP A 400 -2.24 70.00 -27.14
N LYS A 401 -1.75 69.47 -28.27
CA LYS A 401 -0.42 69.81 -28.81
C LYS A 401 -0.37 70.86 -29.91
N ASP A 402 -1.51 71.40 -30.36
CA ASP A 402 -1.53 72.29 -31.54
C ASP A 402 -1.66 73.81 -31.27
N HIS A 403 -1.58 74.27 -30.02
CA HIS A 403 -1.50 75.72 -29.74
C HIS A 403 -0.31 76.11 -28.87
N GLY A 404 0.74 76.61 -29.54
CA GLY A 404 1.48 77.80 -29.14
C GLY A 404 2.45 77.68 -27.96
N ASN A 405 3.74 77.83 -28.28
CA ASN A 405 4.81 78.21 -27.35
C ASN A 405 4.34 79.25 -26.31
N THR A 406 4.33 78.89 -25.03
CA THR A 406 4.85 79.74 -23.94
C THR A 406 5.43 78.87 -22.84
N ALA A 407 6.66 79.18 -22.44
CA ALA A 407 7.37 78.50 -21.38
C ALA A 407 6.79 78.88 -20.00
N PHE A 408 6.48 77.92 -19.12
CA PHE A 408 7.11 77.77 -17.79
C PHE A 408 6.48 76.67 -16.94
N GLN A 409 7.36 76.05 -16.12
CA GLN A 409 7.14 75.37 -14.84
C GLN A 409 6.48 73.99 -14.76
N ARG A 410 7.37 72.99 -14.66
CA ARG A 410 7.18 71.80 -13.83
C ARG A 410 6.95 72.23 -12.37
N ASN A 411 5.75 71.99 -11.87
CA ASN A 411 5.41 71.48 -10.55
C ASN A 411 4.01 71.97 -10.17
N THR A 412 3.05 71.05 -10.04
CA THR A 412 2.26 70.79 -8.81
C THR A 412 1.19 69.73 -9.09
N CYS A 413 0.92 68.91 -8.06
CA CYS A 413 -0.12 67.88 -7.93
C CYS A 413 -1.52 68.35 -8.39
N PHE A 414 -2.46 67.50 -8.81
CA PHE A 414 -3.30 66.59 -7.99
C PHE A 414 -4.30 65.82 -8.91
N PRO A 415 -5.14 64.86 -8.43
CA PRO A 415 -4.92 63.74 -7.52
C PRO A 415 -5.20 62.38 -8.21
N ARG A 416 -4.37 61.37 -7.93
CA ARG A 416 -4.48 60.02 -8.53
C ARG A 416 -5.56 59.14 -7.87
N ASP A 417 -6.28 59.67 -6.88
CA ASP A 417 -7.09 58.87 -5.95
C ASP A 417 -8.60 58.86 -6.24
N ALA A 418 -9.12 59.74 -7.09
CA ALA A 418 -10.58 59.82 -7.33
C ALA A 418 -11.09 58.74 -8.32
N GLN A 419 -10.30 58.35 -9.32
CA GLN A 419 -10.72 57.35 -10.32
C GLN A 419 -10.32 55.91 -9.94
N PHE A 420 -9.30 55.72 -9.10
CA PHE A 420 -8.89 54.38 -8.63
C PHE A 420 -9.84 53.79 -7.57
N ASN A 421 -10.52 54.64 -6.78
CA ASN A 421 -11.41 54.19 -5.71
C ASN A 421 -12.75 53.63 -6.22
N ALA A 422 -13.26 54.13 -7.35
CA ALA A 422 -14.48 53.58 -7.97
C ALA A 422 -14.26 52.15 -8.51
N SER A 423 -13.08 51.88 -9.08
CA SER A 423 -12.69 50.54 -9.56
C SER A 423 -12.40 49.58 -8.40
N ARG A 424 -11.82 50.07 -7.28
CA ARG A 424 -11.58 49.26 -6.08
C ARG A 424 -12.88 48.88 -5.38
N GLN A 425 -13.86 49.78 -5.28
CA GLN A 425 -15.17 49.51 -4.67
C GLN A 425 -16.01 48.48 -5.45
N LEU A 426 -15.85 48.40 -6.77
CA LEU A 426 -16.52 47.39 -7.59
C LEU A 426 -15.87 46.01 -7.43
N LEU A 427 -14.54 45.95 -7.31
CA LEU A 427 -13.77 44.72 -7.10
C LEU A 427 -13.90 44.17 -5.65
N THR A 428 -13.97 45.05 -4.64
CA THR A 428 -14.22 44.62 -3.24
C THR A 428 -15.65 44.12 -3.05
N LYS A 429 -16.66 44.72 -3.69
CA LYS A 429 -18.05 44.20 -3.63
C LYS A 429 -18.22 42.81 -4.25
N SER A 430 -17.44 42.46 -5.28
CA SER A 430 -17.37 41.09 -5.80
C SER A 430 -16.63 40.11 -4.88
N HIS A 431 -15.64 40.59 -4.12
CA HIS A 431 -14.90 39.79 -3.15
C HIS A 431 -15.70 39.56 -1.85
N GLU A 432 -16.45 40.55 -1.38
CA GLU A 432 -17.34 40.44 -0.22
C GLU A 432 -18.56 39.53 -0.47
N ARG A 433 -19.10 39.51 -1.70
CA ARG A 433 -20.15 38.55 -2.10
C ARG A 433 -19.67 37.09 -2.08
N LEU A 434 -18.40 36.84 -2.37
CA LEU A 434 -17.81 35.50 -2.28
C LEU A 434 -17.60 35.05 -0.82
N ASN A 435 -17.32 35.98 0.10
CA ASN A 435 -17.20 35.67 1.53
C ASN A 435 -18.56 35.51 2.24
N GLN A 436 -19.63 36.17 1.77
CA GLN A 436 -20.98 36.00 2.33
C GLN A 436 -21.61 34.64 1.98
N ILE A 437 -21.19 33.99 0.89
CA ILE A 437 -21.62 32.63 0.54
C ILE A 437 -20.94 31.57 1.44
N HIS A 438 -19.81 31.89 2.06
CA HIS A 438 -19.11 31.02 3.00
C HIS A 438 -19.65 31.05 4.44
N HIS A 439 -20.57 31.96 4.78
CA HIS A 439 -21.08 32.15 6.14
C HIS A 439 -22.57 31.79 6.35
N SER A 440 -23.26 31.24 5.35
CA SER A 440 -24.67 30.84 5.48
C SER A 440 -24.85 29.31 5.52
N THR A 441 -24.22 28.64 6.48
CA THR A 441 -24.76 27.41 7.12
C THR A 441 -24.19 27.29 8.54
N SER A 442 -24.69 28.12 9.44
CA SER A 442 -24.67 27.84 10.87
C SER A 442 -26.03 28.24 11.45
N TYR A 443 -26.89 27.25 11.65
CA TYR A 443 -28.10 27.39 12.44
C TYR A 443 -27.74 27.49 13.92
N ASN A 444 -28.31 28.47 14.59
CA ASN A 444 -28.23 28.69 16.04
C ASN A 444 -29.06 27.65 16.80
N MET A 445 -28.59 27.25 17.97
CA MET A 445 -29.45 26.80 19.07
C MET A 445 -28.85 27.30 20.39
N GLU A 446 -29.64 28.08 21.13
CA GLU A 446 -29.35 28.60 22.46
C GLU A 446 -29.53 27.51 23.53
N CYS A 447 -28.70 27.52 24.58
CA CYS A 447 -29.13 27.17 25.93
C CYS A 447 -28.10 27.61 27.00
N GLY A 448 -28.56 28.39 27.98
CA GLY A 448 -28.45 28.05 29.41
C GLY A 448 -27.08 28.11 30.11
N SER A 449 -26.94 29.14 30.94
CA SER A 449 -26.04 29.32 32.11
C SER A 449 -25.61 28.08 32.90
N SER A 450 -24.35 28.05 33.39
CA SER A 450 -23.97 28.22 34.82
C SER A 450 -22.56 27.69 35.19
N ASN A 451 -21.87 28.46 36.05
CA ASN A 451 -20.90 28.11 37.11
C ASN A 451 -19.59 27.37 36.76
N SER A 452 -18.43 28.04 36.82
CA SER A 452 -17.55 28.29 38.00
C SER A 452 -16.56 27.15 38.27
N MET A 453 -15.26 27.43 38.16
CA MET A 453 -14.30 27.35 39.28
C MET A 453 -12.89 27.69 38.83
N GLN A 454 -12.23 28.48 39.67
CA GLN A 454 -10.87 28.99 39.59
C GLN A 454 -9.85 27.85 39.77
N HIS A 455 -8.63 28.02 39.25
CA HIS A 455 -7.43 28.12 40.10
C HIS A 455 -6.18 28.49 39.28
N GLU A 456 -5.45 29.45 39.85
CA GLU A 456 -4.18 30.05 39.42
C GLU A 456 -3.01 29.07 39.52
N ILE A 457 -2.01 29.22 38.64
CA ILE A 457 -0.63 28.81 38.95
C ILE A 457 0.35 29.89 38.49
N ALA A 458 1.21 30.27 39.43
CA ALA A 458 2.18 31.35 39.41
C ALA A 458 3.37 31.16 38.44
N SER A 459 3.92 32.30 38.06
CA SER A 459 5.18 32.56 37.36
C SER A 459 6.43 32.17 38.15
N LEU A 460 7.54 31.86 37.46
CA LEU A 460 8.89 32.39 37.73
C LEU A 460 9.89 32.02 36.59
N THR A 461 10.74 32.98 36.28
CA THR A 461 11.83 33.08 35.27
C THR A 461 13.18 32.57 35.86
N TYR A 462 14.27 32.26 35.16
CA TYR A 462 15.10 33.13 34.30
C TYR A 462 16.31 32.38 33.63
N ASP A 463 16.80 33.00 32.55
CA ASP A 463 18.17 33.20 31.99
C ASP A 463 19.22 32.09 31.84
N ILE A 464 19.76 31.97 30.61
CA ILE A 464 21.21 31.90 30.33
C ILE A 464 21.51 32.56 28.97
N SER A 465 22.24 33.67 29.01
CA SER A 465 23.02 34.25 27.90
C SER A 465 24.45 33.71 27.92
N SER A 466 24.89 32.99 26.87
CA SER A 466 26.32 32.83 26.57
C SER A 466 26.58 32.17 25.20
N ILE A 467 26.78 33.02 24.18
CA ILE A 467 27.77 32.99 23.06
C ILE A 467 27.91 31.71 22.17
N PRO A 468 28.60 31.76 21.00
CA PRO A 468 28.00 31.91 19.67
C PRO A 468 28.23 30.68 18.77
N LEU A 469 27.44 30.49 17.71
CA LEU A 469 27.81 29.58 16.62
C LEU A 469 27.49 30.16 15.24
N HIS A 470 28.50 30.00 14.38
CA HIS A 470 28.65 30.50 13.02
C HIS A 470 28.13 29.43 12.03
N VAL A 471 27.50 29.91 10.96
CA VAL A 471 27.24 29.28 9.65
C VAL A 471 26.31 28.05 9.56
N ILE A 472 25.36 28.18 8.62
CA ILE A 472 25.02 27.30 7.48
C ILE A 472 23.49 27.20 7.42
N CYS A 473 22.93 27.89 6.42
CA CYS A 473 21.52 27.76 6.07
C CYS A 473 21.30 26.44 5.32
N GLU A 474 20.68 25.48 6.00
CA GLU A 474 19.83 24.47 5.37
C GLU A 474 18.38 24.76 5.76
N ASN A 475 17.52 24.76 4.72
CA ASN A 475 16.21 24.10 4.59
C ASN A 475 15.25 24.18 5.80
N ASP A 476 13.97 24.48 5.65
CA ASP A 476 13.02 23.76 4.81
C ASP A 476 11.64 24.45 4.98
N VAL A 477 10.72 24.14 4.06
CA VAL A 477 9.38 23.60 4.36
C VAL A 477 8.47 23.87 3.17
N THR A 478 8.37 22.82 2.37
CA THR A 478 7.16 22.29 1.74
C THR A 478 5.85 23.04 2.03
N SER A 479 5.23 23.56 0.97
CA SER A 479 3.77 23.57 0.90
C SER A 479 3.31 23.13 -0.48
N ARG A 480 2.44 22.11 -0.44
CA ARG A 480 1.66 21.56 -1.56
C ARG A 480 1.06 22.68 -2.41
N SER A 481 1.31 22.66 -3.71
CA SER A 481 0.36 23.20 -4.68
C SER A 481 -0.14 22.11 -5.62
N LYS A 482 -1.47 22.07 -5.74
CA LYS A 482 -2.22 21.34 -6.76
C LYS A 482 -1.93 21.99 -8.11
N HIS A 483 -1.50 21.21 -9.09
CA HIS A 483 -1.67 21.59 -10.49
C HIS A 483 -2.34 20.44 -11.24
N SER A 484 -3.64 20.63 -11.45
CA SER A 484 -4.37 20.12 -12.60
C SER A 484 -3.79 20.78 -13.86
N ALA A 485 -3.23 20.00 -14.76
CA ALA A 485 -3.02 20.39 -16.14
C ALA A 485 -3.65 19.32 -17.03
N SER A 486 -4.73 19.69 -17.71
CA SER A 486 -5.21 18.97 -18.89
C SER A 486 -4.28 19.28 -20.07
N PRO A 487 -4.10 18.35 -21.01
CA PRO A 487 -3.39 18.60 -22.26
C PRO A 487 -4.34 19.25 -23.27
N ASP A 488 -3.84 20.23 -24.04
CA ASP A 488 -3.92 20.27 -25.51
C ASP A 488 -3.44 21.62 -26.05
N CYS A 489 -2.99 21.57 -27.32
CA CYS A 489 -2.67 22.65 -28.26
C CYS A 489 -1.19 23.05 -28.39
N ILE A 490 -0.54 22.37 -29.33
CA ILE A 490 0.63 22.80 -30.13
C ILE A 490 0.19 23.92 -31.11
N LEU A 491 1.19 24.70 -31.59
CA LEU A 491 1.21 25.84 -32.53
C LEU A 491 1.30 27.18 -31.76
N ASP A 492 2.28 28.06 -31.93
CA ASP A 492 3.19 28.27 -33.04
C ASP A 492 4.45 29.04 -32.57
N ARG A 493 5.59 28.81 -33.25
CA ARG A 493 6.83 29.58 -33.05
C ARG A 493 6.74 30.87 -33.85
N SER A 494 6.98 32.02 -33.22
CA SER A 494 7.63 33.15 -33.89
C SER A 494 8.43 34.00 -32.92
N HIS A 495 9.58 34.42 -33.41
CA HIS A 495 10.58 35.28 -32.79
C HIS A 495 9.99 36.62 -32.31
N ASP A 496 10.46 37.13 -31.16
CA ASP A 496 11.19 38.39 -31.20
C ASP A 496 11.98 38.70 -29.91
N SER A 497 13.14 39.29 -30.16
CA SER A 497 14.20 39.67 -29.23
C SER A 497 13.95 41.03 -28.54
N ASN A 498 14.62 41.19 -27.38
CA ASN A 498 15.00 42.45 -26.71
C ASN A 498 13.92 43.24 -25.96
N ARG A 499 14.05 43.26 -24.62
CA ARG A 499 14.49 44.47 -23.88
C ARG A 499 14.74 44.21 -22.40
N SER A 500 15.91 44.63 -21.98
CA SER A 500 16.35 44.85 -20.60
C SER A 500 15.61 46.03 -19.95
N GLY A 501 15.46 45.99 -18.63
CA GLY A 501 14.97 47.13 -17.83
C GLY A 501 14.72 46.74 -16.38
N HIS A 502 15.63 47.17 -15.51
CA HIS A 502 15.58 47.04 -14.05
C HIS A 502 14.25 47.47 -13.42
N ASP A 503 13.86 46.81 -12.32
CA ASP A 503 13.58 47.55 -11.08
C ASP A 503 13.85 46.68 -9.84
N ARG A 504 14.95 47.01 -9.16
CA ARG A 504 15.27 46.60 -7.79
C ARG A 504 14.39 47.42 -6.85
N ARG A 505 13.55 46.80 -6.05
CA ARG A 505 13.08 47.40 -4.79
C ARG A 505 13.55 46.55 -3.62
N LEU A 506 14.49 47.16 -2.89
CA LEU A 506 14.89 46.83 -1.54
C LEU A 506 13.67 46.85 -0.63
N ILE A 507 13.44 45.77 0.11
CA ILE A 507 12.69 45.79 1.36
C ILE A 507 13.69 45.36 2.42
N THR A 508 14.30 46.37 3.05
CA THR A 508 14.91 46.25 4.37
C THR A 508 13.80 46.29 5.41
N ASP A 509 14.01 45.56 6.50
CA ASP A 509 13.19 45.46 7.72
C ASP A 509 12.08 44.41 7.71
N ILE A 510 12.36 43.28 8.38
CA ILE A 510 11.55 42.74 9.49
C ILE A 510 12.45 41.76 10.28
N ASN A 511 12.98 42.23 11.40
CA ASN A 511 13.35 41.38 12.53
C ASN A 511 12.04 41.03 13.26
N GLN A 512 11.40 39.91 12.94
CA GLN A 512 10.30 39.37 13.73
C GLN A 512 10.79 38.20 14.57
N THR A 513 10.96 38.46 15.87
CA THR A 513 11.24 37.44 16.87
C THR A 513 10.00 36.55 17.02
N ILE A 514 10.11 35.26 16.71
CA ILE A 514 9.03 34.29 16.92
C ILE A 514 8.91 34.04 18.43
N THR A 515 7.86 34.58 19.05
CA THR A 515 7.51 34.28 20.44
C THR A 515 6.70 32.99 20.51
N LEU A 516 7.28 31.92 21.04
CA LEU A 516 6.55 30.68 21.36
C LEU A 516 5.54 30.98 22.48
N GLN A 517 4.25 30.83 22.18
CA GLN A 517 3.21 30.93 23.20
C GLN A 517 3.25 29.70 24.12
N LYS A 518 3.18 29.91 25.44
CA LYS A 518 3.04 28.82 26.42
C LYS A 518 1.78 28.00 26.13
N TRP A 519 1.93 26.69 26.22
CA TRP A 519 0.86 25.72 25.95
C TRP A 519 -0.38 25.99 26.83
N ASP A 520 -1.53 26.18 26.18
CA ASP A 520 -2.83 26.39 26.82
C ASP A 520 -3.76 25.18 26.59
N PRO A 521 -4.18 24.46 27.66
CA PRO A 521 -5.10 23.33 27.55
C PRO A 521 -6.53 23.72 27.11
N GLN A 522 -6.87 25.01 27.03
CA GLN A 522 -8.19 25.51 26.60
C GLN A 522 -8.29 25.87 25.11
N THR A 523 -7.25 25.59 24.31
CA THR A 523 -7.26 25.91 22.87
C THR A 523 -8.47 25.33 22.12
N PRO A 524 -9.04 26.05 21.14
CA PRO A 524 -10.19 25.60 20.35
C PRO A 524 -10.00 24.23 19.69
N TYR A 525 -8.76 23.85 19.38
CA TYR A 525 -8.38 22.56 18.83
C TYR A 525 -8.55 21.41 19.86
N MET A 526 -8.19 21.62 21.12
CA MET A 526 -8.39 20.62 22.20
C MET A 526 -9.88 20.36 22.49
N LYS A 527 -10.73 21.40 22.38
CA LYS A 527 -12.20 21.24 22.48
C LYS A 527 -12.75 20.36 21.36
N LYS A 528 -12.22 20.49 20.13
CA LYS A 528 -12.58 19.61 19.01
C LYS A 528 -12.16 18.14 19.24
N ILE A 529 -10.97 17.89 19.78
CA ILE A 529 -10.52 16.51 20.09
C ILE A 529 -11.37 15.87 21.20
N LYS A 530 -11.73 16.62 22.24
CA LYS A 530 -12.62 16.12 23.31
C LYS A 530 -14.05 15.89 22.81
N ALA A 531 -14.58 16.75 21.94
CA ALA A 531 -15.88 16.56 21.30
C ALA A 531 -15.93 15.32 20.39
N ILE A 532 -14.88 15.08 19.59
CA ILE A 532 -14.77 13.88 18.74
C ILE A 532 -14.77 12.59 19.59
N LYS A 533 -14.15 12.59 20.78
CA LYS A 533 -14.20 11.44 21.70
C LYS A 533 -15.59 11.20 22.30
N ASN A 534 -16.37 12.25 22.55
CA ASN A 534 -17.71 12.12 23.11
C ASN A 534 -18.75 11.64 22.06
N ASP A 535 -18.63 12.07 20.80
CA ASP A 535 -19.48 11.58 19.70
C ASP A 535 -19.20 10.10 19.33
N GLN A 536 -17.98 9.62 19.54
CA GLN A 536 -17.63 8.20 19.36
C GLN A 536 -18.29 7.31 20.42
N ASN A 537 -18.52 7.82 21.64
CA ASN A 537 -19.12 7.05 22.74
C ASN A 537 -20.66 7.01 22.68
N SER A 538 -21.33 7.99 22.07
CA SER A 538 -22.81 8.05 22.03
C SER A 538 -23.45 7.07 21.03
N ASN A 539 -22.65 6.45 20.15
CA ASN A 539 -23.12 5.54 19.10
C ASN A 539 -22.69 4.07 19.30
N MET A 540 -22.06 3.73 20.44
CA MET A 540 -21.61 2.36 20.72
C MET A 540 -22.78 1.47 21.19
N LYS A 541 -23.00 0.38 20.46
CA LYS A 541 -24.04 -0.61 20.79
C LYS A 541 -23.63 -1.45 22.00
N ILE A 542 -24.61 -1.82 22.83
CA ILE A 542 -24.42 -2.59 24.06
C ILE A 542 -24.96 -4.01 23.84
N HIS A 543 -24.10 -5.02 23.95
CA HIS A 543 -24.47 -6.43 23.85
C HIS A 543 -24.80 -6.97 25.25
N GLN A 544 -26.06 -6.84 25.66
CA GLN A 544 -26.50 -7.29 26.98
C GLN A 544 -26.35 -8.81 27.15
N GLN A 545 -25.95 -9.25 28.35
CA GLN A 545 -25.76 -10.66 28.74
C GLN A 545 -24.60 -11.41 28.05
N VAL A 546 -23.70 -10.71 27.35
CA VAL A 546 -22.50 -11.32 26.74
C VAL A 546 -21.26 -10.89 27.51
N THR A 547 -20.51 -11.88 28.00
CA THR A 547 -19.22 -11.66 28.69
C THR A 547 -18.08 -11.86 27.70
N CYS A 548 -17.10 -10.96 27.70
CA CYS A 548 -15.86 -11.15 26.94
C CYS A 548 -14.99 -12.22 27.61
N ASP A 549 -14.62 -13.29 26.91
CA ASP A 549 -13.77 -14.36 27.45
C ASP A 549 -12.31 -13.93 27.68
N GLY A 550 -11.87 -12.83 27.07
CA GLY A 550 -10.50 -12.32 27.20
C GLY A 550 -10.26 -11.35 28.36
N CYS A 551 -11.27 -10.58 28.77
CA CYS A 551 -11.16 -9.58 29.85
C CYS A 551 -12.31 -9.62 30.87
N SER A 552 -13.22 -10.58 30.73
CA SER A 552 -14.40 -10.78 31.58
C SER A 552 -15.35 -9.59 31.66
N MET A 553 -15.24 -8.61 30.74
CA MET A 553 -16.15 -7.48 30.63
C MET A 553 -17.57 -7.97 30.31
N LEU A 554 -18.55 -7.50 31.08
CA LEU A 554 -19.99 -7.75 30.90
C LEU A 554 -20.76 -6.47 31.27
N PRO A 555 -21.63 -5.93 30.39
CA PRO A 555 -21.84 -6.30 28.99
C PRO A 555 -20.70 -5.84 28.08
N ILE A 556 -20.54 -6.49 26.93
CA ILE A 556 -19.64 -5.99 25.87
C ILE A 556 -20.22 -4.67 25.30
N ILE A 557 -19.42 -3.61 25.34
CA ILE A 557 -19.74 -2.29 24.77
C ILE A 557 -18.89 -2.09 23.51
N GLY A 558 -19.53 -1.77 22.38
CA GLY A 558 -18.88 -1.68 21.06
C GLY A 558 -18.96 -2.99 20.27
N ASP A 559 -18.04 -3.21 19.33
CA ASP A 559 -18.07 -4.38 18.46
C ASP A 559 -17.82 -5.69 19.25
N ARG A 560 -18.73 -6.66 19.09
CA ARG A 560 -18.61 -8.04 19.61
C ARG A 560 -18.02 -8.96 18.55
N TYR A 561 -17.06 -9.79 18.93
CA TYR A 561 -16.43 -10.79 18.05
C TYR A 561 -16.72 -12.20 18.56
N THR A 562 -17.54 -12.96 17.85
CA THR A 562 -17.90 -14.33 18.24
C THR A 562 -17.16 -15.36 17.41
N CYS A 563 -16.74 -16.49 18.01
CA CYS A 563 -16.06 -17.55 17.30
C CYS A 563 -17.03 -18.42 16.50
N LEU A 564 -16.73 -18.68 15.22
CA LEU A 564 -17.59 -19.54 14.38
C LEU A 564 -17.52 -21.03 14.76
N PHE A 565 -16.37 -21.52 15.24
CA PHE A 565 -16.18 -22.95 15.56
C PHE A 565 -16.33 -23.31 17.04
N CYS A 566 -16.05 -22.38 17.95
CA CYS A 566 -16.25 -22.59 19.38
C CYS A 566 -17.68 -22.20 19.74
N SER A 567 -18.31 -23.01 20.59
CA SER A 567 -19.73 -22.91 20.91
C SER A 567 -20.08 -21.76 21.86
N ASN A 568 -19.10 -21.20 22.58
CA ASN A 568 -19.34 -20.22 23.63
C ASN A 568 -18.13 -19.28 23.83
N ILE A 569 -17.62 -18.70 22.74
CA ILE A 569 -16.44 -17.83 22.80
C ILE A 569 -16.75 -16.48 22.14
N ASP A 570 -16.67 -15.41 22.92
CA ASP A 570 -16.96 -14.03 22.58
C ASP A 570 -15.85 -13.08 23.08
N PHE A 571 -15.41 -12.17 22.22
CA PHE A 571 -14.39 -11.17 22.53
C PHE A 571 -14.91 -9.76 22.27
N CYS A 572 -14.54 -8.80 23.12
CA CYS A 572 -14.75 -7.38 22.83
C CYS A 572 -13.68 -6.87 21.85
N GLN A 573 -13.96 -5.72 21.24
CA GLN A 573 -13.07 -5.06 20.28
C GLN A 573 -11.63 -4.88 20.77
N SER A 574 -11.43 -4.54 22.05
CA SER A 574 -10.09 -4.35 22.61
C SER A 574 -9.34 -5.67 22.77
N CYS A 575 -10.00 -6.74 23.23
CA CYS A 575 -9.40 -8.08 23.31
C CYS A 575 -9.07 -8.66 21.94
N HIS A 576 -9.93 -8.43 20.94
CA HIS A 576 -9.68 -8.81 19.56
C HIS A 576 -8.46 -8.07 19.00
N SER A 577 -8.42 -6.73 19.14
CA SER A 577 -7.34 -5.88 18.61
C SER A 577 -5.99 -6.11 19.28
N ALA A 578 -5.99 -6.49 20.56
CA ALA A 578 -4.79 -6.81 21.33
C ALA A 578 -4.36 -8.29 21.20
N SER A 579 -5.02 -9.08 20.34
CA SER A 579 -4.79 -10.53 20.18
C SER A 579 -4.82 -11.30 21.50
N ARG A 580 -5.61 -10.85 22.48
CA ARG A 580 -5.80 -11.53 23.78
C ARG A 580 -6.75 -12.73 23.69
N THR A 581 -7.04 -13.21 22.47
CA THR A 581 -7.95 -14.32 22.18
C THR A 581 -7.42 -15.70 22.57
N ASN A 582 -6.21 -15.76 23.15
CA ASN A 582 -5.48 -16.99 23.47
C ASN A 582 -5.16 -17.15 24.98
N HIS A 583 -5.58 -16.22 25.84
CA HIS A 583 -5.28 -16.31 27.28
C HIS A 583 -6.32 -17.18 27.99
N GLY A 584 -5.99 -18.46 28.23
CA GLY A 584 -6.72 -19.35 29.15
C GLY A 584 -8.08 -19.88 28.67
N THR A 585 -8.53 -19.50 27.47
CA THR A 585 -9.79 -19.97 26.86
C THR A 585 -9.56 -21.20 25.98
N ASN A 586 -10.53 -22.10 25.86
CA ASN A 586 -10.53 -23.25 24.91
C ASN A 586 -10.66 -22.82 23.42
N HIS A 587 -10.05 -21.69 23.04
CA HIS A 587 -10.07 -21.09 21.72
C HIS A 587 -8.73 -21.32 21.02
N HIS A 588 -8.74 -21.80 19.77
CA HIS A 588 -7.54 -21.92 18.95
C HIS A 588 -7.36 -20.68 18.08
N TYR A 589 -6.11 -20.20 17.93
CA TYR A 589 -5.75 -19.01 17.15
C TYR A 589 -6.18 -19.02 15.67
N ASN A 590 -6.43 -20.21 15.09
CA ASN A 590 -6.87 -20.38 13.70
C ASN A 590 -8.39 -20.37 13.52
N HIS A 591 -9.17 -20.14 14.58
CA HIS A 591 -10.63 -20.09 14.48
C HIS A 591 -11.09 -18.69 13.99
N PRO A 592 -11.91 -18.61 12.92
CA PRO A 592 -12.39 -17.34 12.41
C PRO A 592 -13.41 -16.73 13.36
N LEU A 593 -13.26 -15.43 13.61
CA LEU A 593 -14.13 -14.61 14.43
C LEU A 593 -15.06 -13.77 13.55
N LEU A 594 -16.35 -13.74 13.88
CA LEU A 594 -17.36 -12.92 13.23
C LEU A 594 -17.58 -11.64 14.04
N CYS A 595 -17.38 -10.47 13.41
CA CYS A 595 -17.66 -9.17 14.00
C CYS A 595 -19.16 -8.85 13.92
N ILE A 596 -19.76 -8.48 15.04
CA ILE A 596 -21.18 -8.20 15.21
C ILE A 596 -21.31 -6.80 15.78
N LYS A 597 -21.86 -5.89 14.99
CA LYS A 597 -22.09 -4.50 15.41
C LYS A 597 -23.32 -4.35 16.30
N ASP A 598 -24.36 -5.13 16.03
CA ASP A 598 -25.61 -5.10 16.80
C ASP A 598 -26.19 -6.52 16.88
N SER A 599 -26.20 -7.12 18.07
CA SER A 599 -26.78 -8.46 18.26
C SER A 599 -28.31 -8.46 18.14
N SER A 600 -28.98 -7.32 18.36
CA SER A 600 -30.44 -7.22 18.28
C SER A 600 -30.97 -7.37 16.85
N THR A 601 -30.12 -7.17 15.84
CA THR A 601 -30.47 -7.35 14.42
C THR A 601 -30.73 -8.81 14.06
N TYR A 602 -30.19 -9.78 14.82
CA TYR A 602 -30.31 -11.20 14.51
C TYR A 602 -30.74 -12.05 15.72
N PRO A 603 -31.93 -11.80 16.28
CA PRO A 603 -32.37 -12.44 17.53
C PRO A 603 -32.58 -13.95 17.42
N LYS A 604 -32.73 -14.48 16.20
CA LYS A 604 -32.88 -15.92 15.91
C LYS A 604 -31.59 -16.60 15.44
N SER A 605 -30.46 -15.87 15.38
CA SER A 605 -29.21 -16.44 14.87
C SER A 605 -28.59 -17.38 15.90
N LEU A 606 -28.49 -18.66 15.53
CA LEU A 606 -27.84 -19.70 16.33
C LEU A 606 -26.35 -19.43 16.57
N TYR A 607 -25.71 -18.63 15.72
CA TYR A 607 -24.31 -18.25 15.86
C TYR A 607 -24.08 -17.14 16.90
N LEU A 608 -25.14 -16.44 17.33
CA LEU A 608 -25.04 -15.35 18.31
C LEU A 608 -25.36 -15.78 19.75
N HIS A 609 -25.86 -17.01 19.90
CA HIS A 609 -26.22 -17.62 21.18
C HIS A 609 -25.24 -18.73 21.51
N SER A 610 -25.10 -19.05 22.80
CA SER A 610 -24.31 -20.19 23.24
C SER A 610 -24.87 -21.49 22.65
N ARG A 611 -24.08 -22.16 21.81
CA ARG A 611 -24.45 -23.42 21.15
C ARG A 611 -24.16 -24.64 22.02
N ASN A 612 -23.65 -24.45 23.25
CA ASN A 612 -23.40 -25.52 24.20
C ASN A 612 -24.65 -26.37 24.53
N LYS A 613 -25.85 -25.81 24.36
CA LYS A 613 -27.11 -26.54 24.57
C LYS A 613 -27.43 -27.53 23.46
N ILE A 614 -26.82 -27.40 22.28
CA ILE A 614 -27.03 -28.30 21.14
C ILE A 614 -25.94 -29.36 21.20
N MET A 615 -26.27 -30.56 21.71
CA MET A 615 -25.31 -31.64 21.88
C MET A 615 -25.86 -32.95 21.32
N HIS A 616 -25.24 -33.45 20.27
CA HIS A 616 -25.55 -34.72 19.63
C HIS A 616 -24.76 -35.86 20.29
N LYS A 617 -25.27 -36.37 21.42
CA LYS A 617 -24.55 -37.28 22.35
C LYS A 617 -23.94 -38.52 21.67
N ASP A 618 -24.71 -39.17 20.80
CA ASP A 618 -24.31 -40.45 20.22
C ASP A 618 -23.62 -40.35 18.86
N ILE A 619 -23.46 -39.14 18.34
CA ILE A 619 -22.96 -38.90 16.99
C ILE A 619 -21.51 -38.41 17.03
N GLN A 620 -20.68 -39.07 16.23
CA GLN A 620 -19.29 -38.71 16.00
C GLN A 620 -19.16 -37.96 14.66
N CYS A 621 -18.29 -36.96 14.60
CA CYS A 621 -17.91 -36.35 13.33
C CYS A 621 -16.99 -37.32 12.56
N ASP A 622 -17.37 -37.71 11.35
CA ASP A 622 -16.62 -38.70 10.55
C ASP A 622 -15.28 -38.17 10.02
N SER A 623 -15.06 -36.86 10.06
CA SER A 623 -13.81 -36.24 9.57
C SER A 623 -12.80 -35.98 10.68
N CYS A 624 -13.23 -35.40 11.81
CA CYS A 624 -12.34 -35.10 12.93
C CYS A 624 -12.47 -36.05 14.12
N PHE A 625 -13.35 -37.05 14.03
CA PHE A 625 -13.60 -38.07 15.06
C PHE A 625 -14.08 -37.53 16.42
N MET A 626 -14.49 -36.25 16.49
CA MET A 626 -15.04 -35.64 17.71
C MET A 626 -16.41 -36.25 18.06
N LYS A 627 -16.56 -36.73 19.31
CA LYS A 627 -17.81 -37.23 19.89
C LYS A 627 -17.93 -36.75 21.35
N PRO A 628 -19.08 -36.19 21.79
CA PRO A 628 -20.25 -35.85 20.99
C PRO A 628 -20.01 -34.61 20.11
N ILE A 629 -20.77 -34.45 19.02
CA ILE A 629 -20.80 -33.17 18.28
C ILE A 629 -21.55 -32.14 19.12
N VAL A 630 -20.86 -31.07 19.53
CA VAL A 630 -21.44 -29.89 20.19
C VAL A 630 -21.60 -28.77 19.16
N GLY A 631 -22.80 -28.22 19.04
CA GLY A 631 -23.19 -27.27 17.98
C GLY A 631 -23.89 -27.95 16.81
N ILE A 632 -23.96 -27.27 15.67
CA ILE A 632 -24.75 -27.70 14.51
C ILE A 632 -24.10 -28.93 13.83
N ARG A 633 -24.91 -29.97 13.59
CA ARG A 633 -24.51 -31.17 12.84
C ARG A 633 -24.92 -31.02 11.36
N TYR A 634 -24.02 -31.41 10.46
CA TYR A 634 -24.30 -31.48 9.02
C TYR A 634 -24.34 -32.95 8.59
N LYS A 635 -25.52 -33.44 8.20
CA LYS A 635 -25.72 -34.81 7.70
C LYS A 635 -25.75 -34.80 6.18
N CYS A 636 -24.76 -35.41 5.56
CA CYS A 636 -24.66 -35.54 4.12
C CYS A 636 -25.55 -36.66 3.60
N ILE A 637 -26.01 -36.55 2.35
CA ILE A 637 -26.76 -37.61 1.65
C ILE A 637 -26.01 -38.95 1.57
N CYS A 638 -24.68 -38.95 1.64
CA CYS A 638 -23.87 -40.17 1.62
C CYS A 638 -23.68 -40.81 3.02
N GLY A 639 -24.47 -40.40 4.01
CA GLY A 639 -24.46 -40.96 5.37
C GLY A 639 -23.48 -40.31 6.34
N ILE A 640 -22.57 -39.47 5.86
CA ILE A 640 -21.52 -38.83 6.66
C ILE A 640 -22.10 -37.69 7.53
N SER A 641 -21.72 -37.67 8.81
CA SER A 641 -21.99 -36.61 9.78
C SER A 641 -20.75 -35.75 10.03
N LEU A 642 -20.88 -34.45 9.82
CA LEU A 642 -19.81 -33.47 9.99
C LEU A 642 -20.16 -32.46 11.08
N CYS A 643 -19.18 -32.06 11.88
CA CYS A 643 -19.28 -30.89 12.75
C CYS A 643 -19.09 -29.59 11.94
N GLU A 644 -19.48 -28.46 12.52
CA GLU A 644 -19.37 -27.13 11.89
C GLU A 644 -17.99 -26.82 11.31
N LYS A 645 -16.93 -27.18 12.03
CA LYS A 645 -15.54 -26.97 11.59
C LYS A 645 -15.20 -27.78 10.34
N CYS A 646 -15.56 -29.06 10.31
CA CYS A 646 -15.25 -29.95 9.19
C CYS A 646 -16.06 -29.58 7.94
N GLU A 647 -17.30 -29.14 8.14
CA GLU A 647 -18.14 -28.61 7.06
C GLU A 647 -17.54 -27.33 6.47
N PHE A 648 -17.17 -26.37 7.33
CA PHE A 648 -16.60 -25.09 6.88
C PHE A 648 -15.29 -25.26 6.09
N VAL A 649 -14.39 -26.13 6.58
CA VAL A 649 -13.10 -26.40 5.92
C VAL A 649 -13.28 -27.18 4.61
N GLY A 650 -14.46 -27.76 4.38
CA GLY A 650 -14.75 -28.53 3.16
C GLY A 650 -13.96 -29.84 3.10
N LEU A 651 -13.79 -30.52 4.25
CA LEU A 651 -13.11 -31.81 4.35
C LEU A 651 -13.91 -32.96 3.70
N HIS A 652 -15.07 -32.63 3.11
CA HIS A 652 -15.89 -33.49 2.28
C HIS A 652 -16.39 -32.72 1.05
N THR A 653 -16.73 -33.44 -0.02
CA THR A 653 -17.10 -32.87 -1.33
C THR A 653 -18.26 -31.87 -1.22
N LYS A 654 -18.03 -30.60 -1.60
CA LYS A 654 -19.04 -29.52 -1.49
C LYS A 654 -20.24 -29.71 -2.43
N ASN A 655 -20.13 -30.59 -3.41
CA ASN A 655 -21.18 -30.88 -4.39
C ASN A 655 -22.31 -31.75 -3.81
N HIS A 656 -22.10 -32.40 -2.66
CA HIS A 656 -23.15 -33.17 -2.00
C HIS A 656 -24.08 -32.25 -1.20
N HIS A 657 -25.39 -32.48 -1.33
CA HIS A 657 -26.38 -31.82 -0.48
C HIS A 657 -26.26 -32.32 0.97
N ARG A 658 -26.44 -31.41 1.94
CA ARG A 658 -26.31 -31.70 3.36
C ARG A 658 -27.45 -31.06 4.14
N ALA A 659 -28.08 -31.86 5.00
CA ALA A 659 -29.08 -31.39 5.94
C ALA A 659 -28.40 -30.78 7.17
N LYS A 660 -28.84 -29.57 7.54
CA LYS A 660 -28.41 -28.89 8.76
C LYS A 660 -29.32 -29.30 9.90
N ILE A 661 -28.77 -30.00 10.89
CA ILE A 661 -29.50 -30.50 12.07
C ILE A 661 -29.08 -29.65 13.27
N VAL A 662 -30.07 -28.99 13.88
CA VAL A 662 -29.89 -28.04 15.00
C VAL A 662 -30.51 -28.58 16.29
N GLU A 663 -31.49 -29.46 16.19
CA GLU A 663 -32.11 -30.12 17.33
C GLU A 663 -31.40 -31.47 17.57
N PRO A 664 -30.92 -31.73 18.80
CA PRO A 664 -30.35 -33.03 19.12
C PRO A 664 -31.44 -34.11 19.07
N GLU A 665 -31.13 -35.24 18.44
CA GLU A 665 -31.97 -36.45 18.39
C GLU A 665 -31.97 -37.17 19.75
#